data_AF-A0A8C9LFB3-F1
#
_entry.id   AF-A0A8C9LFB3-F1
#
_cell.length_a   1.000
_cell.length_b   1.000
_cell.length_c   1.000
_cell.angle_alpha   90.00
_cell.angle_beta   90.00
_cell.angle_gamma   90.00
#
_symmetry.space_group_name_H-M   'P 1'
#
loop_
_entity.id
_entity.type
_entity.pdbx_description
1 polymer ?
#
loop_
_entity_poly.entity_id
_entity_poly.type
_entity_poly.pdbx_seq_one_letter_code
_entity_poly.pdbx_strand_id
1 'polypeptide(L)'
;AAVCWEMLPMCIPVLQEAVALGPWSPGEGGKLDVRAEQWELHKRTARTVFPVLRNYFGHSSELAFVVEPSDDIAVQEQPLILYCQVEGIQPITITWRKNGAMIVDSENAFMLANGSLYVSRFQRVRVDGSSDEGEYDCMAQNHYGLVVSRKAKIQAATMSDFHIHPQNAVVEEGGVARFQCQIHGLPEPVILWQKNRMPVNTDNERYTLLPKGVLQITGLRAEDSGIFHCVATNIANVKFSREARLTVSGSHSTVYKDPMILVGPENLTLTVHQTAVLECIATGNPRPIVSWSRLDGRPIGVEGIQVLGTGNLMISDLSVQHSGIYVCAANKPGTRVRRTAQGRLVVQAPAEFVQHPQSISRPVGTTAIFTCVAQGEPPPQITWLRNGQILETSDHIKLKNNNSTLSIYGINQADEAIYQCIAENSAGSTQASARLTVLWAEGLPGPPQSVRAETVSATTIQVSWEEPLQNTKEIIGYVLHIRKAADPVEMEYQEAVSKSTFQQLVTDLEPSTSYSFYIKAYTSRGASKASEVTVVSTLGEVPAMPSLFIKVINSTAVQATWEPSIKLGQHEGFKLYYRKVHLSQYTGPVLLASNVTAYNITHLDASMVYEVKLLAYNQHGDGNSTVRFVSLRETVERTGKTGLFSVVVNGN
;
A
#
# COMPACT_ATOMS: atom_id res chain seq x y z
N ALA A 1 22.91 11.81 14.27
CA ALA A 1 24.31 11.98 14.73
C ALA A 1 24.88 10.68 15.31
N ALA A 2 24.21 10.02 16.28
CA ALA A 2 24.65 8.72 16.81
C ALA A 2 24.56 7.55 15.78
N VAL A 3 23.58 7.58 14.86
CA VAL A 3 23.42 6.56 13.81
C VAL A 3 24.49 6.65 12.69
N CYS A 4 25.17 7.80 12.55
CA CYS A 4 26.24 7.93 11.54
C CYS A 4 27.55 7.23 11.95
N TRP A 5 27.71 6.86 13.22
CA TRP A 5 28.94 6.22 13.72
C TRP A 5 28.94 4.69 13.60
N GLU A 6 27.76 4.06 13.52
CA GLU A 6 27.65 2.59 13.41
C GLU A 6 27.74 2.06 11.97
N MET A 7 27.64 2.93 10.96
CA MET A 7 27.74 2.55 9.54
C MET A 7 29.16 2.65 8.96
N LEU A 8 30.12 3.21 9.70
CA LEU A 8 31.52 3.32 9.25
C LEU A 8 32.23 1.99 8.92
N PRO A 9 31.95 0.84 9.58
CA PRO A 9 32.67 -0.40 9.28
C PRO A 9 32.24 -1.08 7.97
N MET A 10 31.03 -0.80 7.46
CA MET A 10 30.50 -1.46 6.27
C MET A 10 30.86 -0.76 4.94
N CYS A 11 31.39 0.47 4.98
CA CYS A 11 31.86 1.19 3.79
C CYS A 11 33.34 0.92 3.44
N ILE A 12 34.09 0.28 4.33
CA ILE A 12 35.54 0.05 4.17
C ILE A 12 35.87 -0.91 3.00
N PRO A 13 35.10 -1.98 2.71
CA PRO A 13 35.41 -2.85 1.58
C PRO A 13 35.15 -2.19 0.21
N VAL A 14 34.18 -1.26 0.14
CA VAL A 14 33.79 -0.59 -1.11
C VAL A 14 34.76 0.55 -1.47
N LEU A 15 35.41 1.17 -0.47
CA LEU A 15 36.43 2.20 -0.69
C LEU A 15 37.82 1.64 -0.98
N GLN A 16 38.12 0.38 -0.60
CA GLN A 16 39.43 -0.23 -0.86
C GLN A 16 39.65 -0.66 -2.31
N GLU A 17 38.60 -0.95 -3.09
CA GLU A 17 38.74 -1.20 -4.55
C GLU A 17 38.92 0.09 -5.36
N ALA A 18 38.57 1.26 -4.82
CA ALA A 18 38.71 2.54 -5.51
C ALA A 18 40.14 3.14 -5.43
N VAL A 19 40.98 2.68 -4.49
CA VAL A 19 42.32 3.25 -4.23
C VAL A 19 43.44 2.46 -4.92
N ALA A 20 43.14 1.35 -5.61
CA ALA A 20 44.14 0.50 -6.29
C ALA A 20 44.54 0.96 -7.71
N LEU A 21 44.25 2.21 -8.11
CA LEU A 21 44.71 2.77 -9.38
C LEU A 21 45.62 3.98 -9.11
N GLY A 22 46.93 3.72 -9.11
CA GLY A 22 47.98 4.71 -8.88
C GLY A 22 48.09 5.79 -9.97
N PRO A 23 48.92 6.83 -9.76
CA PRO A 23 48.98 8.01 -10.64
C PRO A 23 49.75 7.72 -11.94
N TRP A 24 49.21 8.16 -13.08
CA TRP A 24 49.87 8.08 -14.38
C TRP A 24 50.48 9.43 -14.79
N SER A 25 51.76 9.39 -15.18
CA SER A 25 52.57 10.46 -15.76
C SER A 25 52.22 10.71 -17.25
N PRO A 26 52.48 11.91 -17.81
CA PRO A 26 52.11 12.23 -19.18
C PRO A 26 53.15 11.69 -20.17
N GLY A 27 52.72 10.79 -21.06
CA GLY A 27 53.52 10.26 -22.16
C GLY A 27 52.65 9.92 -23.38
N GLU A 28 52.97 10.58 -24.49
CA GLU A 28 52.51 10.52 -25.88
C GLU A 28 51.55 9.39 -26.35
N GLY A 29 50.49 9.84 -27.05
CA GLY A 29 50.01 9.21 -28.30
C GLY A 29 48.99 8.06 -28.19
N GLY A 30 47.69 8.37 -28.29
CA GLY A 30 46.67 7.38 -28.69
C GLY A 30 45.27 7.66 -28.18
N LYS A 31 44.33 8.02 -29.08
CA LYS A 31 42.89 8.10 -28.80
C LYS A 31 42.34 6.69 -28.50
N LEU A 32 41.87 6.46 -27.28
CA LEU A 32 40.94 5.39 -26.92
C LEU A 32 39.89 5.96 -25.96
N ASP A 33 38.62 5.71 -26.28
CA ASP A 33 37.44 6.32 -25.67
C ASP A 33 37.06 5.61 -24.35
N VAL A 34 37.64 6.08 -23.24
CA VAL A 34 37.48 5.50 -21.90
C VAL A 34 36.12 5.85 -21.24
N ARG A 35 35.29 6.71 -21.86
CA ARG A 35 34.01 7.15 -21.26
C ARG A 35 32.87 6.13 -21.39
N ALA A 36 32.91 5.26 -22.41
CA ALA A 36 31.85 4.29 -22.65
C ALA A 36 31.94 3.06 -21.72
N GLU A 37 33.16 2.60 -21.40
CA GLU A 37 33.35 1.42 -20.55
C GLU A 37 33.12 1.70 -19.06
N GLN A 38 33.43 2.92 -18.58
CA GLN A 38 33.09 3.33 -17.20
C GLN A 38 31.58 3.51 -16.96
N TRP A 39 30.83 3.87 -18.01
CA TRP A 39 29.36 4.01 -17.98
C TRP A 39 28.64 2.66 -17.98
N GLU A 40 29.14 1.66 -18.73
CA GLU A 40 28.60 0.31 -18.71
C GLU A 40 28.97 -0.46 -17.43
N LEU A 41 30.11 -0.17 -16.80
CA LEU A 41 30.44 -0.69 -15.47
C LEU A 41 29.49 -0.11 -14.41
N HIS A 42 29.22 1.20 -14.41
CA HIS A 42 28.22 1.83 -13.52
C HIS A 42 26.79 1.28 -13.72
N LYS A 43 26.38 0.98 -14.96
CA LYS A 43 25.09 0.33 -15.23
C LYS A 43 25.04 -1.12 -14.74
N ARG A 44 26.14 -1.86 -14.76
CA ARG A 44 26.19 -3.23 -14.23
C ARG A 44 26.15 -3.23 -12.70
N THR A 45 26.87 -2.34 -12.03
CA THR A 45 26.79 -2.16 -10.57
C THR A 45 25.41 -1.66 -10.14
N ALA A 46 24.79 -0.75 -10.89
CA ALA A 46 23.40 -0.35 -10.65
C ALA A 46 22.40 -1.50 -10.87
N ARG A 47 22.56 -2.33 -11.91
CA ARG A 47 21.65 -3.47 -12.17
C ARG A 47 21.77 -4.60 -11.17
N THR A 48 22.90 -4.76 -10.47
CA THR A 48 23.04 -5.72 -9.36
C THR A 48 22.67 -5.13 -8.00
N VAL A 49 22.79 -3.81 -7.79
CA VAL A 49 22.46 -3.16 -6.51
C VAL A 49 20.98 -2.77 -6.40
N PHE A 50 20.31 -2.41 -7.50
CA PHE A 50 18.88 -2.01 -7.47
C PHE A 50 17.89 -3.13 -7.09
N PRO A 51 18.09 -4.41 -7.42
CA PRO A 51 17.26 -5.49 -6.89
C PRO A 51 17.49 -5.74 -5.38
N VAL A 52 18.69 -5.43 -4.88
CA VAL A 52 19.05 -5.61 -3.46
C VAL A 52 18.53 -4.45 -2.60
N LEU A 53 18.49 -3.23 -3.13
CA LEU A 53 17.92 -2.06 -2.44
C LEU A 53 16.38 -1.98 -2.53
N ARG A 54 15.75 -2.56 -3.56
CA ARG A 54 14.29 -2.66 -3.65
C ARG A 54 13.69 -3.55 -2.54
N ASN A 55 14.46 -4.53 -2.06
CA ASN A 55 14.09 -5.35 -0.91
C ASN A 55 14.33 -4.65 0.44
N TYR A 56 15.07 -3.53 0.49
CA TYR A 56 15.38 -2.81 1.73
C TYR A 56 14.47 -1.60 2.02
N PHE A 57 13.84 -1.02 0.98
CA PHE A 57 12.93 0.12 1.13
C PHE A 57 11.44 -0.20 0.88
N GLY A 58 11.10 -1.50 0.84
CA GLY A 58 9.73 -1.98 0.77
C GLY A 58 9.08 -2.29 2.12
N HIS A 59 9.71 -1.93 3.25
CA HIS A 59 9.07 -2.08 4.56
C HIS A 59 8.26 -0.82 4.85
N SER A 60 6.93 -0.99 4.83
CA SER A 60 6.02 -0.04 5.45
C SER A 60 6.55 0.34 6.84
N SER A 61 6.52 1.64 7.18
CA SER A 61 6.73 2.06 8.57
C SER A 61 5.63 1.54 9.50
N GLU A 62 4.51 1.07 8.93
CA GLU A 62 3.36 0.53 9.64
C GLU A 62 3.57 -0.95 9.94
N LEU A 63 3.21 -1.35 11.15
CA LEU A 63 3.21 -2.74 11.59
C LEU A 63 2.10 -3.51 10.85
N ALA A 64 2.42 -4.72 10.38
CA ALA A 64 1.45 -5.63 9.78
C ALA A 64 1.59 -7.02 10.37
N PHE A 65 0.46 -7.67 10.67
CA PHE A 65 0.47 -9.07 11.09
C PHE A 65 0.78 -9.97 9.91
N VAL A 66 1.86 -10.76 10.03
CA VAL A 66 2.18 -11.86 9.12
C VAL A 66 1.39 -13.10 9.51
N VAL A 67 1.28 -13.34 10.82
CA VAL A 67 0.48 -14.42 11.40
C VAL A 67 -0.30 -13.87 12.58
N GLU A 68 -1.62 -13.95 12.49
CA GLU A 68 -2.54 -13.65 13.58
C GLU A 68 -2.91 -14.92 14.35
N PRO A 69 -3.26 -14.82 15.65
CA PRO A 69 -3.70 -15.96 16.43
C PRO A 69 -5.04 -16.50 15.93
N SER A 70 -5.17 -17.83 15.96
CA SER A 70 -6.40 -18.55 15.61
C SER A 70 -7.01 -19.28 16.79
N ASP A 71 -8.32 -19.51 16.71
CA ASP A 71 -9.03 -20.37 17.65
C ASP A 71 -8.35 -21.75 17.71
N ASP A 72 -8.27 -22.32 18.90
CA ASP A 72 -7.65 -23.63 19.13
C ASP A 72 -8.33 -24.38 20.29
N ILE A 73 -8.23 -25.71 20.26
CA ILE A 73 -8.75 -26.61 21.30
C ILE A 73 -7.57 -27.32 21.96
N ALA A 74 -7.22 -26.87 23.16
CA ALA A 74 -6.04 -27.31 23.89
C ALA A 74 -6.33 -28.51 24.80
N VAL A 75 -5.40 -29.47 24.84
CA VAL A 75 -5.48 -30.63 25.73
C VAL A 75 -5.01 -30.25 27.13
N GLN A 76 -5.71 -30.70 28.17
CA GLN A 76 -5.29 -30.44 29.55
C GLN A 76 -3.88 -31.00 29.83
N GLU A 77 -3.12 -30.25 30.62
CA GLU A 77 -1.76 -30.57 31.05
C GLU A 77 -0.72 -30.66 29.91
N GLN A 78 -1.09 -30.24 28.69
CA GLN A 78 -0.19 -30.15 27.54
C GLN A 78 0.19 -28.69 27.25
N PRO A 79 1.35 -28.45 26.60
CA PRO A 79 1.73 -27.11 26.19
C PRO A 79 0.85 -26.60 25.04
N LEU A 80 0.59 -25.30 25.02
CA LEU A 80 -0.14 -24.58 23.97
C LEU A 80 0.71 -23.42 23.43
N ILE A 81 0.72 -23.24 22.12
CA ILE A 81 1.41 -22.13 21.46
C ILE A 81 0.40 -21.31 20.67
N LEU A 82 0.27 -20.04 21.02
CA LEU A 82 -0.52 -19.08 20.24
C LEU A 82 0.42 -18.24 19.38
N TYR A 83 0.26 -18.35 18.07
CA TYR A 83 1.13 -17.69 17.12
C TYR A 83 0.77 -16.22 16.95
N CYS A 84 1.79 -15.36 17.02
CA CYS A 84 1.69 -13.96 16.63
C CYS A 84 3.01 -13.53 16.01
N GLN A 85 2.97 -13.14 14.73
CA GLN A 85 4.14 -12.66 14.00
C GLN A 85 3.80 -11.35 13.30
N VAL A 86 4.69 -10.37 13.45
CA VAL A 86 4.47 -9.01 12.96
C VAL A 86 5.71 -8.55 12.20
N GLU A 87 5.50 -7.96 11.04
CA GLU A 87 6.55 -7.30 10.27
C GLU A 87 6.45 -5.77 10.44
N GLY A 88 7.60 -5.11 10.36
CA GLY A 88 7.70 -3.65 10.48
C GLY A 88 9.09 -3.19 10.94
N ILE A 89 9.23 -1.88 11.10
CA ILE A 89 10.49 -1.27 11.54
C ILE A 89 10.74 -1.58 13.03
N GLN A 90 11.91 -2.13 13.32
CA GLN A 90 12.38 -2.45 14.68
C GLN A 90 12.76 -1.18 15.48
N PRO A 91 12.65 -1.18 16.82
CA PRO A 91 12.25 -2.29 17.67
C PRO A 91 10.72 -2.47 17.74
N ILE A 92 10.26 -3.71 17.55
CA ILE A 92 8.86 -4.10 17.75
C ILE A 92 8.72 -4.73 19.12
N THR A 93 7.80 -4.21 19.93
CA THR A 93 7.40 -4.80 21.21
C THR A 93 6.09 -5.53 21.02
N ILE A 94 6.05 -6.82 21.35
CA ILE A 94 4.84 -7.64 21.32
C ILE A 94 4.39 -7.89 22.75
N THR A 95 3.08 -7.83 22.98
CA THR A 95 2.43 -8.14 24.26
C THR A 95 1.14 -8.91 24.01
N TRP A 96 0.72 -9.70 24.98
CA TRP A 96 -0.51 -10.50 24.88
C TRP A 96 -1.52 -10.08 25.92
N ARG A 97 -2.79 -10.20 25.53
CA ARG A 97 -3.92 -10.04 26.44
C ARG A 97 -4.76 -11.30 26.44
N LYS A 98 -5.35 -11.57 27.61
CA LYS A 98 -6.36 -12.58 27.83
C LYS A 98 -7.59 -11.93 28.44
N ASN A 99 -8.75 -12.11 27.80
CA ASN A 99 -10.03 -11.51 28.23
C ASN A 99 -9.89 -10.00 28.47
N GLY A 100 -9.05 -9.32 27.68
CA GLY A 100 -8.74 -7.90 27.80
C GLY A 100 -7.67 -7.52 28.85
N ALA A 101 -7.22 -8.45 29.70
CA ALA A 101 -6.17 -8.20 30.69
C ALA A 101 -4.78 -8.56 30.13
N MET A 102 -3.76 -7.74 30.41
CA MET A 102 -2.39 -8.00 29.98
C MET A 102 -1.84 -9.26 30.66
N ILE A 103 -1.21 -10.13 29.88
CA ILE A 103 -0.50 -11.30 30.38
C ILE A 103 0.91 -10.87 30.77
N VAL A 104 1.32 -11.20 31.99
CA VAL A 104 2.68 -10.99 32.48
C VAL A 104 3.43 -12.31 32.42
N ASP A 105 4.68 -12.26 31.96
CA ASP A 105 5.52 -13.46 31.87
C ASP A 105 5.63 -14.16 33.24
N SER A 106 5.46 -15.47 33.20
CA SER A 106 5.49 -16.37 34.36
C SER A 106 6.04 -17.73 33.92
N GLU A 107 6.29 -18.65 34.88
CA GLU A 107 6.67 -20.04 34.55
C GLU A 107 5.60 -20.78 33.73
N ASN A 108 4.34 -20.33 33.82
CA ASN A 108 3.22 -20.98 33.17
C ASN A 108 2.90 -20.41 31.78
N ALA A 109 3.05 -19.10 31.61
CA ALA A 109 2.76 -18.41 30.36
C ALA A 109 3.82 -17.33 30.13
N PHE A 110 4.53 -17.42 29.02
CA PHE A 110 5.58 -16.46 28.65
C PHE A 110 5.69 -16.31 27.13
N MET A 111 6.23 -15.18 26.69
CA MET A 111 6.45 -14.90 25.27
C MET A 111 7.73 -15.55 24.74
N LEU A 112 7.63 -16.17 23.57
CA LEU A 112 8.77 -16.68 22.82
C LEU A 112 9.48 -15.55 22.06
N ALA A 113 10.73 -15.79 21.65
CA ALA A 113 11.54 -14.82 20.93
C ALA A 113 10.93 -14.32 19.60
N ASN A 114 10.00 -15.10 19.02
CA ASN A 114 9.29 -14.74 17.79
C ASN A 114 7.98 -13.98 18.03
N GLY A 115 7.63 -13.66 19.28
CA GLY A 115 6.39 -12.96 19.65
C GLY A 115 5.20 -13.86 19.99
N SER A 116 5.29 -15.16 19.74
CA SER A 116 4.24 -16.12 20.09
C SER A 116 4.11 -16.31 21.60
N LEU A 117 2.90 -16.50 22.10
CA LEU A 117 2.66 -16.86 23.51
C LEU A 117 2.79 -18.36 23.70
N TYR A 118 3.62 -18.77 24.65
CA TYR A 118 3.76 -20.17 25.07
C TYR A 118 3.12 -20.36 26.43
N VAL A 119 2.17 -21.28 26.52
CA VAL A 119 1.58 -21.75 27.78
C VAL A 119 2.14 -23.14 28.04
N SER A 120 2.93 -23.31 29.11
CA SER A 120 3.67 -24.54 29.37
C SER A 120 2.78 -25.70 29.79
N ARG A 121 1.68 -25.41 30.49
CA ARG A 121 0.72 -26.40 30.97
C ARG A 121 -0.69 -25.81 30.95
N PHE A 122 -1.44 -26.12 29.91
CA PHE A 122 -2.80 -25.62 29.75
C PHE A 122 -3.77 -26.27 30.76
N GLN A 123 -4.50 -25.44 31.51
CA GLN A 123 -5.45 -25.87 32.53
C GLN A 123 -6.80 -25.16 32.39
N ARG A 124 -7.87 -25.96 32.30
CA ARG A 124 -9.24 -25.44 32.24
C ARG A 124 -9.66 -24.72 33.52
N VAL A 125 -9.25 -25.25 34.67
CA VAL A 125 -9.49 -24.66 35.98
C VAL A 125 -8.25 -24.94 36.81
N ARG A 126 -7.64 -23.89 37.32
CA ARG A 126 -6.47 -23.91 38.20
C ARG A 126 -6.91 -24.00 39.66
N VAL A 127 -5.95 -24.30 40.55
CA VAL A 127 -6.19 -24.41 42.00
C VAL A 127 -6.71 -23.10 42.61
N ASP A 128 -6.27 -21.96 42.07
CA ASP A 128 -6.71 -20.63 42.48
C ASP A 128 -8.04 -20.18 41.83
N GLY A 129 -8.69 -21.06 41.06
CA GLY A 129 -9.93 -20.79 40.35
C GLY A 129 -9.76 -20.04 39.03
N SER A 130 -8.54 -19.68 38.63
CA SER A 130 -8.26 -19.11 37.32
C SER A 130 -8.33 -20.17 36.21
N SER A 131 -8.39 -19.75 34.96
CA SER A 131 -8.53 -20.64 33.80
C SER A 131 -7.58 -20.18 32.70
N ASP A 132 -7.07 -21.12 31.90
CA ASP A 132 -6.38 -20.85 30.64
C ASP A 132 -7.34 -20.77 29.44
N GLU A 133 -8.63 -21.10 29.60
CA GLU A 133 -9.64 -20.83 28.57
C GLU A 133 -9.94 -19.32 28.48
N GLY A 134 -10.26 -18.84 27.28
CA GLY A 134 -10.65 -17.45 27.07
C GLY A 134 -10.33 -16.91 25.68
N GLU A 135 -10.51 -15.60 25.53
CA GLU A 135 -10.16 -14.87 24.32
C GLU A 135 -8.77 -14.26 24.45
N TYR A 136 -7.91 -14.51 23.48
CA TYR A 136 -6.55 -14.01 23.43
C TYR A 136 -6.36 -13.08 22.24
N ASP A 137 -5.69 -11.95 22.44
CA ASP A 137 -5.26 -11.07 21.37
C ASP A 137 -3.82 -10.58 21.58
N CYS A 138 -3.11 -10.45 20.47
CA CYS A 138 -1.74 -10.01 20.43
C CYS A 138 -1.69 -8.52 20.05
N MET A 139 -0.83 -7.77 20.74
CA MET A 139 -0.63 -6.35 20.53
C MET A 139 0.82 -6.10 20.16
N ALA A 140 1.06 -5.46 19.02
CA ALA A 140 2.41 -5.12 18.56
C ALA A 140 2.57 -3.61 18.44
N GLN A 141 3.67 -3.09 18.97
CA GLN A 141 3.96 -1.66 19.03
C GLN A 141 5.38 -1.37 18.57
N ASN A 142 5.54 -0.30 17.79
CA ASN A 142 6.83 0.30 17.48
C ASN A 142 6.75 1.82 17.76
N HIS A 143 7.78 2.58 17.39
CA HIS A 143 7.78 4.04 17.58
C HIS A 143 6.66 4.76 16.80
N TYR A 144 6.11 4.13 15.76
CA TYR A 144 5.15 4.74 14.84
C TYR A 144 3.69 4.37 15.12
N GLY A 145 3.40 3.31 15.86
CA GLY A 145 2.03 2.92 16.16
C GLY A 145 1.87 1.61 16.92
N LEU A 146 0.60 1.29 17.21
CA LEU A 146 0.14 0.08 17.89
C LEU A 146 -0.91 -0.62 17.01
N VAL A 147 -0.73 -1.91 16.76
CA VAL A 147 -1.72 -2.77 16.09
C VAL A 147 -2.17 -3.87 17.05
N VAL A 148 -3.43 -4.26 16.95
CA VAL A 148 -4.05 -5.32 17.76
C VAL A 148 -4.61 -6.37 16.82
N SER A 149 -4.30 -7.63 17.09
CA SER A 149 -4.74 -8.74 16.27
C SER A 149 -6.23 -9.00 16.44
N ARG A 150 -6.78 -9.86 15.58
CA ARG A 150 -8.03 -10.56 15.87
C ARG A 150 -7.92 -11.33 17.20
N LYS A 151 -9.07 -11.56 17.84
CA LYS A 151 -9.16 -12.41 19.02
C LYS A 151 -9.22 -13.88 18.62
N ALA A 152 -8.47 -14.71 19.32
CA ALA A 152 -8.51 -16.16 19.24
C ALA A 152 -9.20 -16.74 20.48
N LYS A 153 -10.21 -17.58 20.28
CA LYS A 153 -10.91 -18.28 21.35
C LYS A 153 -10.25 -19.62 21.63
N ILE A 154 -9.76 -19.78 22.85
CA ILE A 154 -9.10 -21.00 23.30
C ILE A 154 -10.00 -21.76 24.27
N GLN A 155 -10.28 -23.02 23.96
CA GLN A 155 -11.13 -23.91 24.73
C GLN A 155 -10.40 -25.18 25.11
N ALA A 156 -10.76 -25.79 26.25
CA ALA A 156 -10.22 -27.08 26.64
C ALA A 156 -10.87 -28.21 25.84
N ALA A 157 -10.05 -29.17 25.44
CA ALA A 157 -10.54 -30.44 24.94
C ALA A 157 -11.34 -31.15 26.05
N THR A 158 -12.57 -31.57 25.75
CA THR A 158 -13.47 -32.18 26.72
C THR A 158 -14.24 -33.35 26.13
N MET A 159 -14.67 -34.28 27.00
CA MET A 159 -15.56 -35.38 26.63
C MET A 159 -16.54 -35.66 27.79
N SER A 160 -17.84 -35.69 27.49
CA SER A 160 -18.90 -35.95 28.47
C SER A 160 -18.94 -37.42 28.89
N ASP A 161 -19.87 -37.80 29.74
CA ASP A 161 -20.25 -39.21 29.86
C ASP A 161 -21.18 -39.61 28.72
N PHE A 162 -21.25 -40.92 28.47
CA PHE A 162 -22.21 -41.47 27.52
C PHE A 162 -23.63 -41.22 28.03
N HIS A 163 -24.44 -40.56 27.19
CA HIS A 163 -25.86 -40.37 27.45
C HIS A 163 -26.71 -41.41 26.71
N ILE A 164 -26.18 -42.05 25.65
CA ILE A 164 -26.77 -43.25 25.05
C ILE A 164 -25.74 -44.38 25.05
N HIS A 165 -26.15 -45.50 25.63
CA HIS A 165 -25.42 -46.77 25.59
C HIS A 165 -26.12 -47.78 24.68
N PRO A 166 -25.38 -48.72 24.06
CA PRO A 166 -26.00 -49.78 23.29
C PRO A 166 -26.91 -50.64 24.15
N GLN A 167 -27.96 -51.20 23.54
CA GLN A 167 -28.96 -52.03 24.20
C GLN A 167 -28.90 -53.46 23.67
N ASN A 168 -29.25 -54.44 24.51
CA ASN A 168 -29.35 -55.84 24.10
C ASN A 168 -30.37 -55.99 22.95
N ALA A 169 -30.07 -56.86 21.99
CA ALA A 169 -30.93 -57.09 20.83
C ALA A 169 -31.07 -58.59 20.51
N VAL A 170 -32.27 -58.99 20.13
CA VAL A 170 -32.58 -60.32 19.60
C VAL A 170 -33.18 -60.13 18.21
N VAL A 171 -32.55 -60.70 17.19
CA VAL A 171 -32.94 -60.48 15.78
C VAL A 171 -32.91 -61.80 15.03
N GLU A 172 -33.87 -62.01 14.13
CA GLU A 172 -33.89 -63.20 13.26
C GLU A 172 -32.72 -63.22 12.26
N GLU A 173 -32.30 -64.43 11.90
CA GLU A 173 -31.30 -64.64 10.85
C GLU A 173 -31.72 -63.97 9.53
N GLY A 174 -30.78 -63.32 8.85
CA GLY A 174 -31.03 -62.49 7.67
C GLY A 174 -31.53 -61.06 7.97
N GLY A 175 -31.89 -60.77 9.23
CA GLY A 175 -32.34 -59.46 9.69
C GLY A 175 -31.23 -58.41 9.80
N VAL A 176 -31.56 -57.29 10.45
CA VAL A 176 -30.67 -56.13 10.63
C VAL A 176 -30.61 -55.77 12.12
N ALA A 177 -29.40 -55.71 12.68
CA ALA A 177 -29.16 -55.19 14.04
C ALA A 177 -28.58 -53.78 13.96
N ARG A 178 -28.99 -52.92 14.90
CA ARG A 178 -28.45 -51.56 15.06
C ARG A 178 -28.12 -51.30 16.51
N PHE A 179 -26.90 -50.84 16.76
CA PHE A 179 -26.47 -50.39 18.07
C PHE A 179 -26.14 -48.91 18.03
N GLN A 180 -26.74 -48.15 18.94
CA GLN A 180 -26.51 -46.72 19.08
C GLN A 180 -25.59 -46.46 20.28
N CYS A 181 -24.73 -45.47 20.14
CA CYS A 181 -23.86 -44.99 21.19
C CYS A 181 -23.70 -43.48 21.01
N GLN A 182 -23.94 -42.68 22.05
CA GLN A 182 -23.83 -41.21 21.95
C GLN A 182 -23.14 -40.63 23.17
N ILE A 183 -22.21 -39.73 22.89
CA ILE A 183 -21.35 -38.99 23.80
C ILE A 183 -21.01 -37.67 23.12
N HIS A 184 -20.90 -36.59 23.89
CA HIS A 184 -20.51 -35.29 23.37
C HIS A 184 -19.06 -34.99 23.75
N GLY A 185 -18.39 -34.20 22.93
CA GLY A 185 -17.04 -33.74 23.21
C GLY A 185 -16.66 -32.56 22.34
N LEU A 186 -15.62 -31.86 22.76
CA LEU A 186 -14.97 -30.81 21.99
C LEU A 186 -13.49 -31.20 21.85
N PRO A 187 -12.98 -31.48 20.64
CA PRO A 187 -13.72 -31.71 19.39
C PRO A 187 -14.66 -32.92 19.48
N GLU A 188 -15.61 -33.02 18.55
CA GLU A 188 -16.56 -34.14 18.47
C GLU A 188 -15.82 -35.49 18.44
N PRO A 189 -16.19 -36.46 19.30
CA PRO A 189 -15.46 -37.71 19.44
C PRO A 189 -15.73 -38.69 18.29
N VAL A 190 -14.69 -39.40 17.88
CA VAL A 190 -14.77 -40.53 16.95
C VAL A 190 -15.23 -41.77 17.72
N ILE A 191 -16.27 -42.45 17.22
CA ILE A 191 -16.84 -43.64 17.84
C ILE A 191 -16.48 -44.89 17.02
N LEU A 192 -15.85 -45.86 17.67
CA LEU A 192 -15.52 -47.17 17.12
C LEU A 192 -16.25 -48.27 17.89
N TRP A 193 -16.31 -49.49 17.33
CA TRP A 193 -16.99 -50.62 17.97
C TRP A 193 -16.08 -51.80 18.18
N GLN A 194 -16.28 -52.49 19.30
CA GLN A 194 -15.65 -53.76 19.59
C GLN A 194 -16.70 -54.86 19.76
N LYS A 195 -16.43 -56.03 19.19
CA LYS A 195 -17.16 -57.28 19.40
C LYS A 195 -16.26 -58.24 20.16
N ASN A 196 -16.70 -58.71 21.32
CA ASN A 196 -15.93 -59.63 22.17
C ASN A 196 -14.48 -59.13 22.42
N ARG A 197 -14.33 -57.82 22.70
CA ARG A 197 -13.06 -57.11 22.92
C ARG A 197 -12.13 -56.98 21.70
N MET A 198 -12.57 -57.41 20.52
CA MET A 198 -11.84 -57.21 19.27
C MET A 198 -12.49 -56.09 18.47
N PRO A 199 -11.72 -55.24 17.77
CA PRO A 199 -12.27 -54.26 16.85
C PRO A 199 -13.22 -54.92 15.85
N VAL A 200 -14.38 -54.31 15.63
CA VAL A 200 -15.29 -54.74 14.57
C VAL A 200 -14.61 -54.45 13.23
N ASN A 201 -14.50 -55.49 12.38
CA ASN A 201 -13.96 -55.33 11.04
C ASN A 201 -14.99 -54.66 10.12
N THR A 202 -14.80 -53.36 9.85
CA THR A 202 -15.62 -52.57 8.94
C THR A 202 -15.30 -52.77 7.46
N ASP A 203 -14.24 -53.52 7.12
CA ASP A 203 -13.98 -53.95 5.74
C ASP A 203 -14.99 -55.00 5.28
N ASN A 204 -15.66 -55.65 6.24
CA ASN A 204 -16.81 -56.50 5.94
C ASN A 204 -18.02 -55.63 5.64
N GLU A 205 -18.47 -55.63 4.38
CA GLU A 205 -19.61 -54.86 3.87
C GLU A 205 -20.92 -55.02 4.68
N ARG A 206 -21.07 -56.11 5.47
CA ARG A 206 -22.23 -56.32 6.35
C ARG A 206 -22.22 -55.44 7.60
N TYR A 207 -21.03 -55.05 8.06
CA TYR A 207 -20.79 -54.23 9.25
C TYR A 207 -20.49 -52.80 8.80
N THR A 208 -21.40 -51.88 9.10
CA THR A 208 -21.28 -50.49 8.68
C THR A 208 -21.35 -49.57 9.88
N LEU A 209 -20.41 -48.63 9.94
CA LEU A 209 -20.43 -47.53 10.89
C LEU A 209 -21.11 -46.32 10.22
N LEU A 210 -22.28 -45.93 10.74
CA LEU A 210 -23.04 -44.77 10.28
C LEU A 210 -22.61 -43.51 11.05
N PRO A 211 -22.96 -42.29 10.57
CA PRO A 211 -22.69 -41.04 11.26
C PRO A 211 -23.20 -41.06 12.71
N LYS A 212 -22.56 -40.27 13.58
CA LYS A 212 -22.78 -40.29 15.03
C LYS A 212 -22.46 -41.66 15.68
N GLY A 213 -21.69 -42.52 15.02
CA GLY A 213 -21.15 -43.74 15.62
C GLY A 213 -22.12 -44.91 15.73
N VAL A 214 -23.20 -44.94 14.94
CA VAL A 214 -24.17 -46.04 14.99
C VAL A 214 -23.63 -47.25 14.22
N LEU A 215 -23.51 -48.40 14.88
CA LEU A 215 -23.14 -49.66 14.22
C LEU A 215 -24.39 -50.33 13.66
N GLN A 216 -24.39 -50.58 12.36
CA GLN A 216 -25.41 -51.39 11.69
C GLN A 216 -24.81 -52.68 11.15
N ILE A 217 -25.47 -53.80 11.42
CA ILE A 217 -25.11 -55.13 10.91
C ILE A 217 -26.28 -55.65 10.09
N THR A 218 -26.05 -55.96 8.81
CA THR A 218 -27.09 -56.48 7.91
C THR A 218 -26.85 -57.93 7.50
N GLY A 219 -27.94 -58.63 7.18
CA GLY A 219 -27.87 -60.04 6.80
C GLY A 219 -27.27 -60.85 7.93
N LEU A 220 -27.84 -60.70 9.13
CA LEU A 220 -27.33 -61.33 10.34
C LEU A 220 -27.20 -62.84 10.19
N ARG A 221 -26.10 -63.37 10.69
CA ARG A 221 -25.77 -64.79 10.76
C ARG A 221 -25.58 -65.19 12.21
N ALA A 222 -25.69 -66.49 12.50
CA ALA A 222 -25.46 -67.00 13.86
C ALA A 222 -24.12 -66.53 14.46
N GLU A 223 -23.06 -66.47 13.63
CA GLU A 223 -21.70 -66.01 13.98
C GLU A 223 -21.63 -64.53 14.43
N ASP A 224 -22.62 -63.70 14.08
CA ASP A 224 -22.64 -62.28 14.44
C ASP A 224 -23.00 -62.05 15.92
N SER A 225 -23.57 -63.07 16.58
CA SER A 225 -23.90 -63.04 18.01
C SER A 225 -22.64 -62.75 18.85
N GLY A 226 -22.81 -61.98 19.93
CA GLY A 226 -21.68 -61.57 20.75
C GLY A 226 -21.99 -60.37 21.63
N ILE A 227 -20.95 -59.89 22.32
CA ILE A 227 -21.01 -58.72 23.20
C ILE A 227 -20.37 -57.53 22.47
N PHE A 228 -21.13 -56.45 22.34
CA PHE A 228 -20.72 -55.22 21.68
C PHE A 228 -20.61 -54.09 22.70
N HIS A 229 -19.59 -53.25 22.55
CA HIS A 229 -19.55 -51.92 23.17
C HIS A 229 -18.87 -50.95 22.20
N CYS A 230 -19.23 -49.68 22.31
CA CYS A 230 -18.57 -48.61 21.59
C CYS A 230 -17.42 -48.00 22.41
N VAL A 231 -16.40 -47.53 21.70
CA VAL A 231 -15.22 -46.83 22.20
C VAL A 231 -15.20 -45.43 21.58
N ALA A 232 -15.21 -44.39 22.40
CA ALA A 232 -15.18 -43.01 21.93
C ALA A 232 -13.82 -42.38 22.21
N THR A 233 -13.26 -41.70 21.20
CA THR A 233 -11.94 -41.09 21.26
C THR A 233 -11.97 -39.66 20.74
N ASN A 234 -11.38 -38.73 21.47
CA ASN A 234 -11.00 -37.41 20.97
C ASN A 234 -9.62 -37.05 21.55
N ILE A 235 -9.12 -35.86 21.24
CA ILE A 235 -7.82 -35.40 21.74
C ILE A 235 -7.78 -35.23 23.28
N ALA A 236 -8.92 -35.22 23.97
CA ALA A 236 -8.97 -35.14 25.43
C ALA A 236 -8.72 -36.50 26.10
N ASN A 237 -9.44 -37.55 25.69
CA ASN A 237 -9.35 -38.88 26.29
C ASN A 237 -9.96 -39.99 25.40
N VAL A 238 -10.02 -41.21 25.95
CA VAL A 238 -10.73 -42.36 25.40
C VAL A 238 -11.73 -42.87 26.47
N LYS A 239 -12.98 -43.10 26.09
CA LYS A 239 -14.04 -43.63 26.96
C LYS A 239 -14.73 -44.86 26.37
N PHE A 240 -15.18 -45.76 27.26
CA PHE A 240 -15.88 -46.99 26.90
C PHE A 240 -17.34 -46.93 27.34
N SER A 241 -18.24 -47.37 26.47
CA SER A 241 -19.66 -47.52 26.80
C SER A 241 -19.93 -48.83 27.56
N ARG A 242 -21.16 -48.99 28.06
CA ARG A 242 -21.64 -50.27 28.61
C ARG A 242 -21.76 -51.32 27.51
N GLU A 243 -21.69 -52.59 27.90
CA GLU A 243 -21.82 -53.73 27.01
C GLU A 243 -23.28 -54.05 26.65
N ALA A 244 -23.50 -54.49 25.42
CA ALA A 244 -24.78 -54.98 24.89
C ALA A 244 -24.61 -56.32 24.17
N ARG A 245 -25.55 -57.25 24.39
CA ARG A 245 -25.56 -58.58 23.78
C ARG A 245 -26.43 -58.61 22.52
N LEU A 246 -25.87 -59.08 21.41
CA LEU A 246 -26.60 -59.49 20.22
C LEU A 246 -26.87 -60.99 20.24
N THR A 247 -28.13 -61.40 20.06
CA THR A 247 -28.52 -62.81 19.87
C THR A 247 -29.23 -62.95 18.53
N VAL A 248 -28.73 -63.84 17.66
CA VAL A 248 -29.38 -64.13 16.37
C VAL A 248 -30.24 -65.40 16.49
N SER A 249 -31.56 -65.27 16.27
CA SER A 249 -32.48 -66.41 16.37
C SER A 249 -32.61 -67.17 15.04
N GLY A 250 -32.30 -68.47 15.06
CA GLY A 250 -32.15 -69.33 13.87
C GLY A 250 -33.46 -69.89 13.28
N SER A 251 -34.49 -69.07 13.09
CA SER A 251 -35.69 -69.47 12.37
C SER A 251 -35.57 -69.08 10.89
N HIS A 252 -35.14 -70.01 10.03
CA HIS A 252 -35.13 -69.83 8.58
C HIS A 252 -36.58 -69.84 8.08
N SER A 253 -37.23 -68.67 8.05
CA SER A 253 -38.62 -68.56 7.59
C SER A 253 -38.72 -68.90 6.10
N THR A 254 -39.51 -69.92 5.74
CA THR A 254 -39.79 -70.29 4.33
C THR A 254 -40.90 -69.46 3.68
N VAL A 255 -41.49 -68.52 4.44
CA VAL A 255 -42.57 -67.66 3.97
C VAL A 255 -42.00 -66.50 3.18
N TYR A 256 -42.28 -66.47 1.87
CA TYR A 256 -41.95 -65.34 1.01
C TYR A 256 -42.71 -64.09 1.44
N LYS A 257 -41.98 -62.99 1.68
CA LYS A 257 -42.51 -61.70 2.12
C LYS A 257 -42.07 -60.62 1.14
N ASP A 258 -43.02 -59.79 0.72
CA ASP A 258 -42.72 -58.62 -0.11
C ASP A 258 -41.84 -57.60 0.62
N PRO A 259 -41.04 -56.81 -0.11
CA PRO A 259 -40.15 -55.83 0.48
C PRO A 259 -40.94 -54.76 1.24
N MET A 260 -40.48 -54.44 2.44
CA MET A 260 -40.96 -53.32 3.25
C MET A 260 -39.78 -52.45 3.64
N ILE A 261 -39.87 -51.14 3.39
CA ILE A 261 -38.88 -50.17 3.86
C ILE A 261 -39.24 -49.83 5.31
N LEU A 262 -38.37 -50.22 6.24
CA LEU A 262 -38.51 -49.94 7.67
C LEU A 262 -38.01 -48.54 8.01
N VAL A 263 -36.90 -48.14 7.38
CA VAL A 263 -36.29 -46.83 7.53
C VAL A 263 -35.94 -46.33 6.14
N GLY A 264 -36.49 -45.18 5.75
CA GLY A 264 -36.18 -44.52 4.48
C GLY A 264 -35.33 -43.26 4.67
N PRO A 265 -34.86 -42.65 3.59
CA PRO A 265 -34.07 -41.43 3.67
C PRO A 265 -34.92 -40.28 4.21
N GLU A 266 -34.40 -39.60 5.24
CA GLU A 266 -35.01 -38.38 5.78
C GLU A 266 -34.47 -37.13 5.06
N ASN A 267 -35.10 -35.99 5.33
CA ASN A 267 -34.58 -34.70 4.86
C ASN A 267 -33.39 -34.29 5.73
N LEU A 268 -32.24 -34.03 5.12
CA LEU A 268 -31.01 -33.64 5.79
C LEU A 268 -30.55 -32.27 5.30
N THR A 269 -30.15 -31.40 6.22
CA THR A 269 -29.42 -30.17 5.92
C THR A 269 -28.07 -30.26 6.60
N LEU A 270 -27.00 -30.24 5.82
CA LEU A 270 -25.62 -30.43 6.27
C LEU A 270 -24.73 -29.36 5.65
N THR A 271 -23.55 -29.13 6.21
CA THR A 271 -22.57 -28.20 5.63
C THR A 271 -21.57 -28.92 4.72
N VAL A 272 -20.85 -28.18 3.89
CA VAL A 272 -19.75 -28.71 3.08
C VAL A 272 -18.69 -29.45 3.92
N HIS A 273 -17.96 -30.37 3.29
CA HIS A 273 -16.94 -31.25 3.89
C HIS A 273 -17.43 -32.25 4.94
N GLN A 274 -18.71 -32.19 5.34
CA GLN A 274 -19.32 -33.24 6.15
C GLN A 274 -19.59 -34.49 5.33
N THR A 275 -19.97 -35.57 6.00
CA THR A 275 -20.41 -36.82 5.37
C THR A 275 -21.90 -37.00 5.59
N ALA A 276 -22.67 -37.15 4.51
CA ALA A 276 -24.08 -37.54 4.60
C ALA A 276 -24.22 -39.06 4.52
N VAL A 277 -25.14 -39.62 5.30
CA VAL A 277 -25.62 -40.98 5.07
C VAL A 277 -27.13 -40.97 4.99
N LEU A 278 -27.63 -41.30 3.81
CA LEU A 278 -29.05 -41.48 3.54
C LEU A 278 -29.39 -42.96 3.73
N GLU A 279 -30.23 -43.23 4.71
CA GLU A 279 -30.54 -44.60 5.10
C GLU A 279 -31.64 -45.20 4.22
N CYS A 280 -31.54 -46.49 3.92
CA CYS A 280 -32.63 -47.25 3.32
C CYS A 280 -32.56 -48.70 3.79
N ILE A 281 -33.28 -48.98 4.88
CA ILE A 281 -33.35 -50.30 5.48
C ILE A 281 -34.63 -50.96 5.04
N ALA A 282 -34.49 -52.09 4.35
CA ALA A 282 -35.63 -52.88 3.91
C ALA A 282 -35.54 -54.32 4.42
N THR A 283 -36.71 -54.87 4.76
CA THR A 283 -36.90 -56.28 5.10
C THR A 283 -37.77 -56.97 4.06
N GLY A 284 -37.69 -58.29 3.96
CA GLY A 284 -38.40 -59.11 2.99
C GLY A 284 -37.77 -60.49 2.88
N ASN A 285 -38.50 -61.43 2.30
CA ASN A 285 -38.00 -62.77 2.04
C ASN A 285 -38.32 -63.17 0.58
N PRO A 286 -37.34 -63.33 -0.30
CA PRO A 286 -35.89 -63.20 -0.07
C PRO A 286 -35.48 -61.74 0.24
N ARG A 287 -34.29 -61.56 0.83
CA ARG A 287 -33.75 -60.24 1.21
C ARG A 287 -33.85 -59.26 0.03
N PRO A 288 -34.46 -58.07 0.20
CA PRO A 288 -34.55 -57.08 -0.87
C PRO A 288 -33.18 -56.54 -1.29
N ILE A 289 -33.02 -56.22 -2.57
CA ILE A 289 -31.86 -55.51 -3.12
C ILE A 289 -32.17 -54.02 -3.14
N VAL A 290 -31.40 -53.24 -2.39
CA VAL A 290 -31.54 -51.78 -2.33
C VAL A 290 -30.80 -51.13 -3.50
N SER A 291 -31.45 -50.20 -4.17
CA SER A 291 -30.87 -49.38 -5.25
C SER A 291 -31.23 -47.90 -5.05
N TRP A 292 -30.35 -47.00 -5.46
CA TRP A 292 -30.54 -45.56 -5.33
C TRP A 292 -30.65 -44.87 -6.69
N SER A 293 -31.39 -43.77 -6.72
CA SER A 293 -31.49 -42.87 -7.87
C SER A 293 -31.67 -41.43 -7.39
N ARG A 294 -31.24 -40.45 -8.19
CA ARG A 294 -31.59 -39.05 -7.97
C ARG A 294 -32.85 -38.71 -8.76
N LEU A 295 -33.75 -37.95 -8.16
CA LEU A 295 -34.98 -37.52 -8.83
C LEU A 295 -34.71 -36.57 -10.01
N ASP A 296 -33.58 -35.85 -9.98
CA ASP A 296 -33.11 -34.96 -11.06
C ASP A 296 -32.45 -35.71 -12.23
N GLY A 297 -32.36 -37.04 -12.17
CA GLY A 297 -31.77 -37.87 -13.21
C GLY A 297 -30.24 -37.89 -13.25
N ARG A 298 -29.54 -37.15 -12.36
CA ARG A 298 -28.07 -37.23 -12.28
C ARG A 298 -27.64 -38.62 -11.78
N PRO A 299 -26.56 -39.21 -12.33
CA PRO A 299 -26.12 -40.54 -11.93
C PRO A 299 -25.62 -40.58 -10.49
N ILE A 300 -25.85 -41.72 -9.81
CA ILE A 300 -25.41 -41.99 -8.42
C ILE A 300 -23.91 -42.37 -8.34
N GLY A 301 -23.15 -42.27 -9.44
CA GLY A 301 -21.72 -42.64 -9.52
C GLY A 301 -20.75 -41.46 -9.66
N VAL A 302 -21.11 -40.27 -9.19
CA VAL A 302 -20.19 -39.12 -9.09
C VAL A 302 -19.20 -39.33 -7.92
N GLU A 303 -18.06 -38.64 -7.93
CA GLU A 303 -17.05 -38.72 -6.85
C GLU A 303 -17.67 -38.53 -5.46
N GLY A 304 -17.22 -39.33 -4.48
CA GLY A 304 -17.65 -39.24 -3.08
C GLY A 304 -18.94 -39.99 -2.74
N ILE A 305 -19.71 -40.51 -3.70
CA ILE A 305 -20.94 -41.29 -3.44
C ILE A 305 -20.67 -42.80 -3.46
N GLN A 306 -21.04 -43.49 -2.39
CA GLN A 306 -20.92 -44.94 -2.26
C GLN A 306 -22.21 -45.55 -1.70
N VAL A 307 -22.72 -46.60 -2.36
CA VAL A 307 -23.73 -47.48 -1.75
C VAL A 307 -23.01 -48.50 -0.88
N LEU A 308 -23.28 -48.45 0.42
CA LEU A 308 -22.69 -49.37 1.40
C LEU A 308 -23.36 -50.75 1.28
N GLY A 309 -22.68 -51.82 1.71
CA GLY A 309 -23.26 -53.19 1.68
C GLY A 309 -24.55 -53.36 2.49
N THR A 310 -24.82 -52.41 3.38
CA THR A 310 -26.09 -52.30 4.11
C THR A 310 -27.26 -51.82 3.27
N GLY A 311 -27.01 -51.24 2.10
CA GLY A 311 -28.00 -50.56 1.25
C GLY A 311 -28.11 -49.05 1.51
N ASN A 312 -27.41 -48.51 2.50
CA ASN A 312 -27.37 -47.06 2.76
C ASN A 312 -26.50 -46.34 1.72
N LEU A 313 -26.83 -45.09 1.41
CA LEU A 313 -26.05 -44.24 0.52
C LEU A 313 -25.19 -43.29 1.35
N MET A 314 -23.87 -43.45 1.26
CA MET A 314 -22.89 -42.56 1.88
C MET A 314 -22.38 -41.56 0.85
N ILE A 315 -22.29 -40.29 1.26
CA ILE A 315 -21.72 -39.21 0.47
C ILE A 315 -20.66 -38.54 1.34
N SER A 316 -19.40 -38.80 1.03
CA SER A 316 -18.25 -38.22 1.71
C SER A 316 -17.92 -36.85 1.11
N ASP A 317 -17.27 -35.99 1.91
CA ASP A 317 -16.77 -34.68 1.49
C ASP A 317 -17.83 -33.86 0.73
N LEU A 318 -18.92 -33.52 1.44
CA LEU A 318 -20.06 -32.88 0.81
C LEU A 318 -19.68 -31.58 0.10
N SER A 319 -20.19 -31.41 -1.12
CA SER A 319 -20.18 -30.15 -1.86
C SER A 319 -21.62 -29.73 -2.18
N VAL A 320 -21.84 -28.46 -2.53
CA VAL A 320 -23.16 -27.93 -2.90
C VAL A 320 -23.83 -28.70 -4.05
N GLN A 321 -23.03 -29.37 -4.91
CA GLN A 321 -23.50 -30.20 -6.03
C GLN A 321 -24.20 -31.50 -5.59
N HIS A 322 -23.95 -31.95 -4.36
CA HIS A 322 -24.60 -33.12 -3.77
C HIS A 322 -26.03 -32.80 -3.30
N SER A 323 -26.46 -31.55 -3.28
CA SER A 323 -27.85 -31.20 -2.97
C SER A 323 -28.82 -31.81 -3.98
N GLY A 324 -29.94 -32.36 -3.51
CA GLY A 324 -30.92 -33.01 -4.36
C GLY A 324 -31.92 -33.89 -3.61
N ILE A 325 -32.85 -34.49 -4.34
CA ILE A 325 -33.78 -35.51 -3.81
C ILE A 325 -33.27 -36.88 -4.22
N TYR A 326 -33.02 -37.71 -3.22
CA TYR A 326 -32.55 -39.08 -3.38
C TYR A 326 -33.69 -40.06 -3.12
N VAL A 327 -33.84 -41.01 -4.02
CA VAL A 327 -34.89 -42.04 -3.97
C VAL A 327 -34.23 -43.38 -3.77
N CYS A 328 -34.58 -44.05 -2.67
CA CYS A 328 -34.20 -45.42 -2.43
C CYS A 328 -35.31 -46.37 -2.88
N ALA A 329 -34.92 -47.50 -3.47
CA ALA A 329 -35.84 -48.54 -3.92
C ALA A 329 -35.39 -49.90 -3.39
N ALA A 330 -36.27 -50.58 -2.65
CA ALA A 330 -36.10 -51.94 -2.19
C ALA A 330 -36.75 -52.91 -3.18
N ASN A 331 -35.94 -53.64 -3.95
CA ASN A 331 -36.38 -54.51 -5.04
C ASN A 331 -36.40 -55.97 -4.58
N LYS A 332 -37.49 -56.68 -4.87
CA LYS A 332 -37.58 -58.11 -4.60
C LYS A 332 -36.84 -58.90 -5.70
N PRO A 333 -35.79 -59.68 -5.36
CA PRO A 333 -34.99 -60.43 -6.32
C PRO A 333 -35.85 -61.27 -7.27
N GLY A 334 -35.52 -61.24 -8.57
CA GLY A 334 -36.20 -62.03 -9.61
C GLY A 334 -37.62 -61.57 -9.96
N THR A 335 -38.09 -60.43 -9.45
CA THR A 335 -39.44 -59.89 -9.73
C THR A 335 -39.42 -58.40 -10.06
N ARG A 336 -40.57 -57.84 -10.45
CA ARG A 336 -40.76 -56.39 -10.65
C ARG A 336 -41.27 -55.66 -9.40
N VAL A 337 -41.47 -56.37 -8.29
CA VAL A 337 -42.01 -55.78 -7.06
C VAL A 337 -40.93 -54.95 -6.37
N ARG A 338 -41.24 -53.67 -6.12
CA ARG A 338 -40.38 -52.76 -5.36
C ARG A 338 -41.17 -51.82 -4.46
N ARG A 339 -40.56 -51.36 -3.38
CA ARG A 339 -41.02 -50.22 -2.56
C ARG A 339 -40.01 -49.10 -2.64
N THR A 340 -40.47 -47.85 -2.56
CA THR A 340 -39.62 -46.67 -2.68
C THR A 340 -39.86 -45.69 -1.55
N ALA A 341 -38.81 -45.00 -1.13
CA ALA A 341 -38.85 -43.87 -0.20
C ALA A 341 -37.89 -42.78 -0.68
N GLN A 342 -38.14 -41.52 -0.31
CA GLN A 342 -37.36 -40.38 -0.78
C GLN A 342 -37.02 -39.41 0.35
N GLY A 343 -35.85 -38.79 0.25
CA GLY A 343 -35.38 -37.75 1.18
C GLY A 343 -34.59 -36.68 0.44
N ARG A 344 -34.67 -35.44 0.94
CA ARG A 344 -33.97 -34.28 0.38
C ARG A 344 -32.68 -34.01 1.15
N LEU A 345 -31.55 -33.98 0.45
CA LEU A 345 -30.28 -33.47 0.98
C LEU A 345 -30.09 -32.02 0.53
N VAL A 346 -29.84 -31.13 1.49
CA VAL A 346 -29.44 -29.74 1.27
C VAL A 346 -28.03 -29.57 1.85
N VAL A 347 -27.09 -29.18 1.00
CA VAL A 347 -25.71 -28.88 1.42
C VAL A 347 -25.52 -27.38 1.43
N GLN A 348 -25.17 -26.83 2.59
CA GLN A 348 -24.90 -25.42 2.79
C GLN A 348 -23.39 -25.16 2.86
N ALA A 349 -22.94 -24.01 2.39
CA ALA A 349 -21.55 -23.55 2.50
C ALA A 349 -21.51 -22.27 3.34
N PRO A 350 -20.69 -22.19 4.41
CA PRO A 350 -20.59 -20.98 5.23
C PRO A 350 -20.08 -19.80 4.40
N ALA A 351 -20.36 -18.58 4.88
CA ALA A 351 -19.86 -17.37 4.24
C ALA A 351 -18.32 -17.32 4.26
N GLU A 352 -17.70 -17.13 3.10
CA GLU A 352 -16.25 -17.03 2.93
C GLU A 352 -15.91 -15.81 2.07
N PHE A 353 -14.89 -15.03 2.44
CA PHE A 353 -14.49 -13.85 1.66
C PHE A 353 -13.74 -14.25 0.39
N VAL A 354 -14.26 -13.81 -0.75
CA VAL A 354 -13.54 -13.77 -2.02
C VAL A 354 -12.67 -12.50 -2.08
N GLN A 355 -13.21 -11.39 -1.57
CA GLN A 355 -12.50 -10.13 -1.44
C GLN A 355 -12.91 -9.48 -0.13
N HIS A 356 -11.95 -9.27 0.78
CA HIS A 356 -12.20 -8.57 2.03
C HIS A 356 -11.80 -7.09 1.92
N PRO A 357 -12.39 -6.20 2.74
CA PRO A 357 -12.02 -4.79 2.74
C PRO A 357 -10.57 -4.57 3.15
N GLN A 358 -9.96 -3.55 2.57
CA GLN A 358 -8.58 -3.13 2.83
C GLN A 358 -8.57 -1.74 3.42
N SER A 359 -7.67 -1.49 4.38
CA SER A 359 -7.47 -0.15 4.93
C SER A 359 -7.00 0.80 3.83
N ILE A 360 -7.54 2.02 3.81
CA ILE A 360 -7.20 3.03 2.81
C ILE A 360 -6.98 4.39 3.47
N SER A 361 -6.05 5.14 2.90
CA SER A 361 -5.77 6.53 3.26
C SER A 361 -6.15 7.43 2.09
N ARG A 362 -7.01 8.43 2.33
CA ARG A 362 -7.55 9.30 1.26
C ARG A 362 -7.58 10.77 1.68
N PRO A 363 -7.28 11.73 0.78
CA PRO A 363 -7.37 13.16 1.09
C PRO A 363 -8.80 13.63 1.36
N VAL A 364 -8.96 14.61 2.24
CA VAL A 364 -10.24 15.31 2.48
C VAL A 364 -10.89 15.75 1.16
N GLY A 365 -12.21 15.59 1.06
CA GLY A 365 -13.02 15.94 -0.11
C GLY A 365 -13.05 14.90 -1.23
N THR A 366 -12.23 13.84 -1.15
CA THR A 366 -12.26 12.73 -2.13
C THR A 366 -13.32 11.68 -1.79
N THR A 367 -13.44 10.62 -2.57
CA THR A 367 -14.35 9.49 -2.30
C THR A 367 -13.55 8.29 -1.80
N ALA A 368 -13.96 7.71 -0.67
CA ALA A 368 -13.45 6.45 -0.16
C ALA A 368 -14.34 5.29 -0.64
N ILE A 369 -13.74 4.19 -1.10
CA ILE A 369 -14.46 3.01 -1.58
C ILE A 369 -13.87 1.77 -0.91
N PHE A 370 -14.72 1.00 -0.24
CA PHE A 370 -14.39 -0.32 0.28
C PHE A 370 -15.18 -1.38 -0.49
N THR A 371 -14.51 -2.48 -0.83
CA THR A 371 -15.13 -3.65 -1.44
C THR A 371 -15.11 -4.82 -0.47
N CYS A 372 -16.22 -5.55 -0.43
CA CYS A 372 -16.40 -6.76 0.35
C CYS A 372 -17.25 -7.72 -0.46
N VAL A 373 -16.67 -8.83 -0.89
CA VAL A 373 -17.35 -9.86 -1.68
C VAL A 373 -17.17 -11.18 -0.95
N ALA A 374 -18.28 -11.82 -0.62
CA ALA A 374 -18.31 -13.13 0.01
C ALA A 374 -19.12 -14.11 -0.83
N GLN A 375 -18.71 -15.37 -0.78
CA GLN A 375 -19.42 -16.51 -1.36
C GLN A 375 -19.97 -17.40 -0.25
N GLY A 376 -20.96 -18.22 -0.57
CA GLY A 376 -21.60 -19.13 0.37
C GLY A 376 -22.92 -19.65 -0.22
N GLU A 377 -23.43 -20.72 0.36
CA GLU A 377 -24.72 -21.32 -0.02
C GLU A 377 -25.54 -21.56 1.25
N PRO A 378 -26.66 -20.84 1.49
CA PRO A 378 -27.24 -19.81 0.62
C PRO A 378 -26.33 -18.58 0.44
N PRO A 379 -26.55 -17.75 -0.60
CA PRO A 379 -25.77 -16.52 -0.81
C PRO A 379 -25.73 -15.65 0.45
N PRO A 380 -24.54 -15.24 0.93
CA PRO A 380 -24.40 -14.50 2.17
C PRO A 380 -24.94 -13.07 2.05
N GLN A 381 -25.53 -12.58 3.13
CA GLN A 381 -25.95 -11.20 3.29
C GLN A 381 -24.78 -10.37 3.83
N ILE A 382 -24.54 -9.21 3.24
CA ILE A 382 -23.46 -8.30 3.63
C ILE A 382 -24.02 -7.15 4.46
N THR A 383 -23.44 -6.98 5.66
CA THR A 383 -23.72 -5.90 6.58
C THR A 383 -22.43 -5.13 6.87
N TRP A 384 -22.51 -3.80 6.86
CA TRP A 384 -21.39 -2.95 7.24
C TRP A 384 -21.62 -2.34 8.62
N LEU A 385 -20.56 -2.30 9.43
CA LEU A 385 -20.51 -1.55 10.67
C LEU A 385 -19.49 -0.41 10.57
N ARG A 386 -19.75 0.69 11.27
CA ARG A 386 -18.82 1.80 11.50
C ARG A 386 -18.56 1.88 13.00
N ASN A 387 -17.30 1.69 13.41
CA ASN A 387 -16.90 1.68 14.82
C ASN A 387 -17.78 0.73 15.68
N GLY A 388 -18.15 -0.42 15.13
CA GLY A 388 -18.97 -1.44 15.80
C GLY A 388 -20.49 -1.20 15.79
N GLN A 389 -20.98 -0.10 15.23
CA GLN A 389 -22.42 0.15 15.06
C GLN A 389 -22.86 -0.08 13.62
N ILE A 390 -24.11 -0.51 13.40
CA ILE A 390 -24.66 -0.72 12.05
C ILE A 390 -24.55 0.58 11.26
N LEU A 391 -23.94 0.50 10.08
CA LEU A 391 -23.73 1.65 9.21
C LEU A 391 -25.03 2.00 8.49
N GLU A 392 -25.53 3.20 8.75
CA GLU A 392 -26.71 3.74 8.08
C GLU A 392 -26.34 4.42 6.76
N THR A 393 -27.13 4.15 5.71
CA THR A 393 -26.95 4.77 4.40
C THR A 393 -27.51 6.19 4.34
N SER A 394 -26.86 7.06 3.58
CA SER A 394 -27.27 8.45 3.35
C SER A 394 -26.82 8.94 1.96
N ASP A 395 -27.00 10.22 1.65
CA ASP A 395 -26.39 10.82 0.44
C ASP A 395 -24.86 10.80 0.48
N HIS A 396 -24.28 10.90 1.68
CA HIS A 396 -22.84 10.85 1.96
C HIS A 396 -22.28 9.42 1.89
N ILE A 397 -23.03 8.42 2.37
CA ILE A 397 -22.61 7.02 2.48
C ILE A 397 -23.56 6.11 1.71
N LYS A 398 -23.09 5.49 0.62
CA LYS A 398 -23.90 4.61 -0.24
C LYS A 398 -23.37 3.19 -0.28
N LEU A 399 -24.29 2.24 -0.17
CA LEU A 399 -24.05 0.82 -0.43
C LEU A 399 -24.52 0.48 -1.85
N LYS A 400 -23.70 -0.24 -2.61
CA LYS A 400 -23.99 -0.70 -3.98
C LYS A 400 -23.75 -2.20 -4.11
N ASN A 401 -24.31 -2.79 -5.17
CA ASN A 401 -24.09 -4.19 -5.54
C ASN A 401 -24.42 -5.16 -4.39
N ASN A 402 -25.66 -5.12 -3.89
CA ASN A 402 -26.09 -5.90 -2.71
C ASN A 402 -25.16 -5.71 -1.51
N ASN A 403 -24.85 -4.45 -1.21
CA ASN A 403 -23.97 -4.03 -0.12
C ASN A 403 -22.50 -4.46 -0.23
N SER A 404 -22.08 -5.09 -1.33
CA SER A 404 -20.66 -5.48 -1.50
C SER A 404 -19.72 -4.28 -1.69
N THR A 405 -20.24 -3.10 -2.05
CA THR A 405 -19.42 -1.89 -2.21
C THR A 405 -19.93 -0.77 -1.33
N LEU A 406 -19.10 -0.33 -0.39
CA LEU A 406 -19.33 0.85 0.45
C LEU A 406 -18.60 2.05 -0.16
N SER A 407 -19.34 3.11 -0.48
CA SER A 407 -18.79 4.37 -1.01
C SER A 407 -19.12 5.52 -0.06
N ILE A 408 -18.11 6.31 0.31
CA ILE A 408 -18.23 7.50 1.16
C ILE A 408 -17.76 8.68 0.33
N TYR A 409 -18.65 9.61 0.00
CA TYR A 409 -18.39 10.72 -0.91
C TYR A 409 -17.93 11.95 -0.14
N GLY A 410 -17.00 12.76 -0.68
CA GLY A 410 -16.63 14.02 -0.04
C GLY A 410 -16.12 13.84 1.40
N ILE A 411 -15.22 12.88 1.62
CA ILE A 411 -14.79 12.45 2.96
C ILE A 411 -14.25 13.64 3.78
N ASN A 412 -14.59 13.66 5.06
CA ASN A 412 -14.11 14.64 6.03
C ASN A 412 -13.58 13.94 7.29
N GLN A 413 -13.02 14.69 8.24
CA GLN A 413 -12.37 14.12 9.41
C GLN A 413 -13.29 13.26 10.28
N ALA A 414 -14.59 13.54 10.32
CA ALA A 414 -15.53 12.72 11.08
C ALA A 414 -15.67 11.32 10.49
N ASP A 415 -15.40 11.13 9.19
CA ASP A 415 -15.49 9.85 8.48
C ASP A 415 -14.37 8.87 8.82
N GLU A 416 -13.31 9.33 9.46
CA GLU A 416 -12.23 8.49 9.98
C GLU A 416 -12.80 7.48 10.99
N ALA A 417 -12.72 6.21 10.65
CA ALA A 417 -13.34 5.13 11.40
C ALA A 417 -12.79 3.77 10.97
N ILE A 418 -13.09 2.75 11.77
CA ILE A 418 -12.97 1.35 11.36
C ILE A 418 -14.30 0.94 10.75
N TYR A 419 -14.25 0.56 9.47
CA TYR A 419 -15.36 -0.01 8.73
C TYR A 419 -15.22 -1.52 8.71
N GLN A 420 -16.24 -2.22 9.20
CA GLN A 420 -16.24 -3.67 9.28
C GLN A 420 -17.29 -4.23 8.34
N CYS A 421 -16.89 -5.17 7.49
CA CYS A 421 -17.81 -5.95 6.68
C CYS A 421 -18.08 -7.28 7.38
N ILE A 422 -19.36 -7.64 7.51
CA ILE A 422 -19.84 -8.92 8.02
C ILE A 422 -20.61 -9.58 6.89
N ALA A 423 -20.21 -10.79 6.53
CA ALA A 423 -20.93 -11.64 5.58
C ALA A 423 -21.51 -12.84 6.33
N GLU A 424 -22.82 -13.05 6.25
CA GLU A 424 -23.52 -14.08 7.03
C GLU A 424 -24.56 -14.82 6.18
N ASN A 425 -24.61 -16.14 6.37
CA ASN A 425 -25.73 -16.97 5.93
C ASN A 425 -26.10 -17.98 7.02
N SER A 426 -27.10 -18.82 6.76
CA SER A 426 -27.57 -19.82 7.73
C SER A 426 -26.54 -20.90 8.10
N ALA A 427 -25.43 -21.01 7.36
CA ALA A 427 -24.36 -21.97 7.62
C ALA A 427 -23.16 -21.38 8.37
N GLY A 428 -23.03 -20.05 8.41
CA GLY A 428 -21.96 -19.39 9.14
C GLY A 428 -21.79 -17.92 8.76
N SER A 429 -20.91 -17.24 9.49
CA SER A 429 -20.54 -15.86 9.24
C SER A 429 -19.03 -15.68 9.22
N THR A 430 -18.59 -14.65 8.51
CA THR A 430 -17.20 -14.19 8.50
C THR A 430 -17.19 -12.66 8.55
N GLN A 431 -16.13 -12.08 9.11
CA GLN A 431 -16.01 -10.65 9.30
C GLN A 431 -14.59 -10.16 9.06
N ALA A 432 -14.46 -8.97 8.47
CA ALA A 432 -13.18 -8.34 8.22
C ALA A 432 -13.30 -6.82 8.39
N SER A 433 -12.24 -6.19 8.89
CA SER A 433 -12.22 -4.76 9.21
C SER A 433 -11.18 -4.03 8.38
N ALA A 434 -11.48 -2.79 8.02
CA ALA A 434 -10.59 -1.88 7.34
C ALA A 434 -10.69 -0.48 7.95
N ARG A 435 -9.55 0.20 8.09
CA ARG A 435 -9.52 1.58 8.57
C ARG A 435 -9.60 2.54 7.39
N LEU A 436 -10.48 3.55 7.48
CA LEU A 436 -10.34 4.76 6.69
C LEU A 436 -9.48 5.74 7.47
N THR A 437 -8.33 6.13 6.92
CA THR A 437 -7.54 7.26 7.43
C THR A 437 -7.79 8.45 6.52
N VAL A 438 -8.28 9.55 7.09
CA VAL A 438 -8.52 10.78 6.32
C VAL A 438 -7.27 11.63 6.39
N LEU A 439 -6.58 11.73 5.25
CA LEU A 439 -5.38 12.53 5.13
C LEU A 439 -5.79 13.99 4.98
N TRP A 440 -5.31 14.82 5.89
CA TRP A 440 -5.12 16.23 5.60
C TRP A 440 -4.10 16.36 4.47
N ALA A 441 -3.99 17.52 3.84
CA ALA A 441 -2.92 17.82 2.90
C ALA A 441 -1.51 17.90 3.57
N GLU A 442 -1.26 17.10 4.61
CA GLU A 442 -0.02 16.98 5.36
C GLU A 442 0.79 15.80 4.80
N GLY A 443 2.04 16.06 4.42
CA GLY A 443 2.87 15.20 3.58
C GLY A 443 3.48 15.96 2.39
N LEU A 444 2.96 17.17 2.13
CA LEU A 444 3.61 18.19 1.34
C LEU A 444 4.42 19.10 2.29
N PRO A 445 5.59 19.58 1.88
CA PRO A 445 6.35 20.55 2.66
C PRO A 445 5.50 21.81 2.88
N GLY A 446 5.78 22.53 3.97
CA GLY A 446 5.19 23.86 4.21
C GLY A 446 5.56 24.84 3.08
N PRO A 447 4.93 26.03 3.03
CA PRO A 447 5.35 27.06 2.09
C PRO A 447 6.81 27.51 2.41
N PRO A 448 7.65 27.75 1.39
CA PRO A 448 8.97 28.36 1.59
C PRO A 448 8.87 29.68 2.36
N GLN A 449 9.87 29.96 3.19
CA GLN A 449 9.84 31.05 4.15
C GLN A 449 10.67 32.25 3.67
N SER A 450 10.46 33.39 4.32
CA SER A 450 11.32 34.58 4.17
C SER A 450 11.54 35.01 2.71
N VAL A 451 10.53 34.89 1.85
CA VAL A 451 10.65 35.23 0.43
C VAL A 451 10.87 36.72 0.25
N ARG A 452 12.01 37.09 -0.32
CA ARG A 452 12.42 38.47 -0.56
C ARG A 452 12.75 38.66 -2.03
N ALA A 453 12.46 39.84 -2.54
CA ALA A 453 12.83 40.24 -3.88
C ALA A 453 13.49 41.62 -3.82
N GLU A 454 14.70 41.72 -4.36
CA GLU A 454 15.53 42.92 -4.32
C GLU A 454 15.87 43.35 -5.76
N THR A 455 15.67 44.63 -6.05
CA THR A 455 15.97 45.18 -7.36
C THR A 455 17.48 45.26 -7.58
N VAL A 456 17.96 44.69 -8.68
CA VAL A 456 19.38 44.71 -9.04
C VAL A 456 19.65 45.77 -10.11
N SER A 457 18.82 45.83 -11.15
CA SER A 457 18.99 46.74 -12.28
C SER A 457 17.65 47.13 -12.91
N ALA A 458 17.69 47.83 -14.05
CA ALA A 458 16.50 48.12 -14.85
C ALA A 458 15.87 46.87 -15.48
N THR A 459 16.60 45.76 -15.59
CA THR A 459 16.12 44.54 -16.25
C THR A 459 16.34 43.28 -15.41
N THR A 460 16.66 43.44 -14.13
CA THR A 460 17.05 42.32 -13.27
C THR A 460 16.58 42.48 -11.84
N ILE A 461 15.99 41.43 -11.29
CA ILE A 461 15.58 41.31 -9.88
C ILE A 461 16.18 40.01 -9.30
N GLN A 462 16.69 40.07 -8.08
CA GLN A 462 17.13 38.90 -7.33
C GLN A 462 16.01 38.48 -6.37
N VAL A 463 15.61 37.21 -6.41
CA VAL A 463 14.64 36.61 -5.49
C VAL A 463 15.35 35.62 -4.59
N SER A 464 15.14 35.68 -3.28
CA SER A 464 15.70 34.76 -2.29
C SER A 464 14.64 34.22 -1.35
N TRP A 465 14.87 33.02 -0.81
CA TRP A 465 13.93 32.33 0.07
C TRP A 465 14.66 31.38 1.02
N GLU A 466 13.96 30.95 2.07
CA GLU A 466 14.42 29.95 3.03
C GLU A 466 13.60 28.67 2.92
N GLU A 467 14.14 27.57 3.45
CA GLU A 467 13.42 26.30 3.50
C GLU A 467 12.09 26.41 4.28
N PRO A 468 11.08 25.59 3.95
CA PRO A 468 9.86 25.50 4.76
C PRO A 468 10.14 25.12 6.22
N LEU A 469 9.43 25.74 7.18
CA LEU A 469 9.49 25.33 8.60
C LEU A 469 9.11 23.85 8.79
N GLN A 470 8.12 23.40 8.02
CA GLN A 470 7.73 22.00 7.92
C GLN A 470 8.42 21.38 6.69
N ASN A 471 9.71 21.08 6.82
CA ASN A 471 10.51 20.49 5.75
C ASN A 471 10.39 18.96 5.73
N THR A 472 9.94 18.39 4.61
CA THR A 472 10.07 16.97 4.33
C THR A 472 11.46 16.71 3.73
N LYS A 473 12.21 15.70 4.18
CA LYS A 473 13.52 15.34 3.56
C LYS A 473 13.45 14.93 2.07
N GLU A 474 12.26 15.02 1.46
CA GLU A 474 11.89 14.63 0.11
C GLU A 474 11.77 15.80 -0.88
N ILE A 475 12.11 17.04 -0.51
CA ILE A 475 12.10 18.16 -1.47
C ILE A 475 13.05 17.87 -2.63
N ILE A 476 12.50 17.83 -3.84
CA ILE A 476 13.25 17.59 -5.09
C ILE A 476 13.62 18.89 -5.82
N GLY A 477 12.92 19.99 -5.52
CA GLY A 477 13.20 21.31 -6.10
C GLY A 477 12.16 22.35 -5.71
N TYR A 478 12.35 23.56 -6.21
CA TYR A 478 11.43 24.68 -6.07
C TYR A 478 10.97 25.17 -7.44
N VAL A 479 9.81 25.81 -7.51
CA VAL A 479 9.36 26.51 -8.72
C VAL A 479 9.03 27.94 -8.35
N LEU A 480 9.72 28.88 -8.99
CA LEU A 480 9.52 30.32 -8.87
C LEU A 480 8.47 30.76 -9.89
N HIS A 481 7.43 31.42 -9.41
CA HIS A 481 6.33 31.95 -10.21
C HIS A 481 6.49 33.45 -10.36
N ILE A 482 6.45 33.94 -11.61
CA ILE A 482 6.80 35.32 -11.95
C ILE A 482 5.73 35.89 -12.88
N ARG A 483 5.23 37.07 -12.55
CA ARG A 483 4.32 37.84 -13.40
C ARG A 483 4.51 39.33 -13.19
N LYS A 484 4.15 40.15 -14.19
CA LYS A 484 3.95 41.59 -13.93
C LYS A 484 2.78 41.74 -12.95
N ALA A 485 2.92 42.63 -11.98
CA ALA A 485 1.95 42.74 -10.88
C ALA A 485 0.52 43.10 -11.37
N ALA A 486 0.44 43.87 -12.47
CA ALA A 486 -0.82 44.29 -13.10
C ALA A 486 -1.42 43.24 -14.06
N ASP A 487 -0.65 42.22 -14.44
CA ASP A 487 -1.09 41.23 -15.42
C ASP A 487 -1.98 40.15 -14.77
N PRO A 488 -2.97 39.60 -15.51
CA PRO A 488 -3.74 38.43 -15.08
C PRO A 488 -2.83 37.23 -14.79
N VAL A 489 -3.28 36.37 -13.87
CA VAL A 489 -2.55 35.17 -13.42
C VAL A 489 -2.23 34.21 -14.58
N GLU A 490 -3.01 34.23 -15.66
CA GLU A 490 -2.78 33.40 -16.85
C GLU A 490 -1.50 33.75 -17.62
N MET A 491 -0.97 34.96 -17.47
CA MET A 491 0.29 35.41 -18.09
C MET A 491 1.52 35.15 -17.20
N GLU A 492 1.35 34.39 -16.12
CA GLU A 492 2.44 33.96 -15.24
C GLU A 492 3.35 32.94 -15.94
N TYR A 493 4.65 33.13 -15.78
CA TYR A 493 5.65 32.15 -16.21
C TYR A 493 6.36 31.54 -14.99
N GLN A 494 6.98 30.37 -15.21
CA GLN A 494 7.53 29.54 -14.14
C GLN A 494 8.98 29.19 -14.42
N GLU A 495 9.81 29.23 -13.38
CA GLU A 495 11.21 28.84 -13.43
C GLU A 495 11.49 27.74 -12.40
N ALA A 496 11.92 26.57 -12.87
CA ALA A 496 12.25 25.45 -12.01
C ALA A 496 13.67 25.62 -11.46
N VAL A 497 13.83 25.43 -10.15
CA VAL A 497 15.08 25.66 -9.43
C VAL A 497 15.45 24.42 -8.61
N SER A 498 16.74 24.08 -8.56
CA SER A 498 17.28 22.97 -7.78
C SER A 498 16.92 23.07 -6.29
N LYS A 499 16.80 21.93 -5.61
CA LYS A 499 16.59 21.84 -4.15
C LYS A 499 17.67 22.51 -3.31
N SER A 500 18.86 22.74 -3.88
CA SER A 500 20.00 23.36 -3.19
C SER A 500 20.15 24.86 -3.45
N THR A 501 19.23 25.46 -4.21
CA THR A 501 19.27 26.87 -4.58
C THR A 501 18.27 27.65 -3.72
N PHE A 502 18.73 28.75 -3.13
CA PHE A 502 17.94 29.64 -2.25
C PHE A 502 17.93 31.10 -2.72
N GLN A 503 18.48 31.35 -3.90
CA GLN A 503 18.45 32.65 -4.58
C GLN A 503 18.45 32.45 -6.10
N GLN A 504 17.67 33.25 -6.82
CA GLN A 504 17.58 33.23 -8.28
C GLN A 504 17.62 34.64 -8.85
N LEU A 505 18.38 34.83 -9.93
CA LEU A 505 18.47 36.10 -10.66
C LEU A 505 17.50 36.05 -11.85
N VAL A 506 16.45 36.86 -11.82
CA VAL A 506 15.46 36.95 -12.89
C VAL A 506 15.85 38.09 -13.82
N THR A 507 16.19 37.77 -15.06
CA THR A 507 16.67 38.71 -16.10
C THR A 507 15.59 39.01 -17.14
N ASP A 508 15.95 39.85 -18.12
CA ASP A 508 15.11 40.20 -19.28
C ASP A 508 13.77 40.84 -18.89
N LEU A 509 13.76 41.53 -17.76
CA LEU A 509 12.59 42.24 -17.24
C LEU A 509 12.47 43.63 -17.88
N GLU A 510 11.24 44.12 -17.98
CA GLU A 510 10.97 45.48 -18.44
C GLU A 510 11.38 46.53 -17.39
N PRO A 511 12.03 47.64 -17.80
CA PRO A 511 12.33 48.78 -16.92
C PRO A 511 11.10 49.42 -16.29
N SER A 512 11.26 50.04 -15.12
CA SER A 512 10.20 50.75 -14.39
C SER A 512 8.91 49.95 -14.21
N THR A 513 9.00 48.62 -14.10
CA THR A 513 7.85 47.71 -14.11
C THR A 513 7.80 46.92 -12.80
N SER A 514 6.62 46.86 -12.19
CA SER A 514 6.38 46.07 -10.98
C SER A 514 6.11 44.61 -11.32
N TYR A 515 6.85 43.70 -10.68
CA TYR A 515 6.69 42.26 -10.79
C TYR A 515 6.30 41.66 -9.44
N SER A 516 5.49 40.61 -9.47
CA SER A 516 5.14 39.83 -8.28
C SER A 516 5.74 38.44 -8.37
N PHE A 517 6.27 37.99 -7.23
CA PHE A 517 6.97 36.71 -7.07
C PHE A 517 6.34 35.92 -5.94
N TYR A 518 6.16 34.62 -6.15
CA TYR A 518 5.97 33.66 -5.06
C TYR A 518 6.61 32.33 -5.46
N ILE A 519 6.87 31.48 -4.48
CA ILE A 519 7.59 30.23 -4.71
C ILE A 519 6.90 29.06 -4.01
N LYS A 520 7.01 27.88 -4.63
CA LYS A 520 6.49 26.62 -4.11
C LYS A 520 7.61 25.58 -4.05
N ALA A 521 7.60 24.74 -3.02
CA ALA A 521 8.45 23.56 -2.91
C ALA A 521 7.77 22.35 -3.53
N TYR A 522 8.52 21.46 -4.16
CA TYR A 522 8.00 20.26 -4.81
C TYR A 522 8.63 18.98 -4.25
N THR A 523 7.81 17.93 -4.16
CA THR A 523 8.21 16.56 -3.82
C THR A 523 7.70 15.61 -4.90
N SER A 524 8.04 14.32 -4.81
CA SER A 524 7.43 13.27 -5.64
C SER A 524 5.91 13.14 -5.45
N ARG A 525 5.35 13.69 -4.36
CA ARG A 525 3.93 13.64 -4.00
C ARG A 525 3.13 14.87 -4.45
N GLY A 526 3.80 15.97 -4.78
CA GLY A 526 3.15 17.22 -5.23
C GLY A 526 3.83 18.49 -4.72
N ALA A 527 3.16 19.63 -4.93
CA ALA A 527 3.63 20.97 -4.58
C ALA A 527 3.12 21.44 -3.21
N SER A 528 3.93 22.21 -2.48
CA SER A 528 3.52 22.92 -1.26
C SER A 528 2.43 23.97 -1.55
N LYS A 529 1.87 24.54 -0.48
CA LYS A 529 1.20 25.86 -0.57
C LYS A 529 2.18 26.92 -1.09
N ALA A 530 1.65 27.96 -1.72
CA ALA A 530 2.44 29.11 -2.15
C ALA A 530 3.01 29.88 -0.93
N SER A 531 4.21 30.43 -1.07
CA SER A 531 4.70 31.46 -0.16
C SER A 531 3.83 32.71 -0.20
N GLU A 532 4.07 33.64 0.72
CA GLU A 532 3.60 35.01 0.58
C GLU A 532 4.08 35.61 -0.75
N VAL A 533 3.25 36.48 -1.34
CA VAL A 533 3.54 37.15 -2.60
C VAL A 533 4.35 38.41 -2.31
N THR A 534 5.53 38.52 -2.92
CA THR A 534 6.39 39.69 -2.81
C THR A 534 6.34 40.49 -4.12
N VAL A 535 6.13 41.80 -4.02
CA VAL A 535 6.08 42.70 -5.18
C VAL A 535 7.26 43.66 -5.12
N VAL A 536 7.99 43.78 -6.23
CA VAL A 536 9.13 44.69 -6.36
C VAL A 536 9.17 45.28 -7.77
N SER A 537 9.70 46.48 -7.94
CA SER A 537 9.79 47.15 -9.24
C SER A 537 11.24 47.22 -9.72
N THR A 538 11.45 46.99 -11.02
CA THR A 538 12.74 47.23 -11.67
C THR A 538 13.11 48.72 -11.62
N LEU A 539 14.41 49.03 -11.71
CA LEU A 539 14.86 50.42 -11.83
C LEU A 539 14.44 51.01 -13.19
N GLY A 540 14.50 52.33 -13.31
CA GLY A 540 14.40 52.98 -14.60
C GLY A 540 15.65 52.76 -15.45
N GLU A 541 15.47 52.71 -16.77
CA GLU A 541 16.57 52.60 -17.72
C GLU A 541 17.31 53.95 -17.83
N VAL A 542 18.64 53.93 -17.65
CA VAL A 542 19.49 55.10 -17.93
C VAL A 542 19.79 55.18 -19.42
N PRO A 543 20.05 56.38 -19.98
CA PRO A 543 20.26 56.52 -21.42
C PRO A 543 21.46 55.71 -21.93
N ALA A 544 21.35 55.22 -23.16
CA ALA A 544 22.46 54.53 -23.82
C ALA A 544 23.66 55.47 -24.03
N MET A 545 24.85 54.87 -24.15
CA MET A 545 26.10 55.61 -24.38
C MET A 545 26.03 56.38 -25.72
N PRO A 546 26.17 57.72 -25.73
CA PRO A 546 26.05 58.52 -26.95
C PRO A 546 27.25 58.33 -27.89
N SER A 547 27.10 58.56 -29.20
CA SER A 547 28.26 58.70 -30.08
C SER A 547 29.01 60.00 -29.78
N LEU A 548 30.30 60.09 -30.10
CA LEU A 548 31.08 61.33 -29.94
C LEU A 548 32.16 61.44 -31.03
N PHE A 549 32.14 62.55 -31.73
CA PHE A 549 33.10 62.93 -32.76
C PHE A 549 33.68 64.31 -32.42
N ILE A 550 34.99 64.49 -32.61
CA ILE A 550 35.67 65.74 -32.32
C ILE A 550 36.31 66.28 -33.60
N LYS A 551 36.01 67.54 -33.92
CA LYS A 551 36.62 68.29 -35.02
C LYS A 551 37.40 69.47 -34.46
N VAL A 552 38.67 69.60 -34.81
CA VAL A 552 39.48 70.78 -34.45
C VAL A 552 38.99 71.99 -35.26
N ILE A 553 38.68 73.10 -34.59
CA ILE A 553 38.29 74.36 -35.25
C ILE A 553 39.55 75.19 -35.55
N ASN A 554 40.38 75.42 -34.53
CA ASN A 554 41.64 76.14 -34.59
C ASN A 554 42.54 75.71 -33.42
N SER A 555 43.66 76.38 -33.18
CA SER A 555 44.62 76.01 -32.12
C SER A 555 44.08 76.16 -30.68
N THR A 556 42.94 76.82 -30.46
CA THR A 556 42.36 77.07 -29.13
C THR A 556 40.90 76.62 -28.99
N ALA A 557 40.36 75.90 -29.98
CA ALA A 557 38.98 75.44 -29.95
C ALA A 557 38.74 74.13 -30.72
N VAL A 558 37.84 73.30 -30.19
CA VAL A 558 37.31 72.09 -30.84
C VAL A 558 35.80 72.09 -30.83
N GLN A 559 35.18 71.46 -31.83
CA GLN A 559 33.76 71.15 -31.85
C GLN A 559 33.57 69.68 -31.52
N ALA A 560 32.80 69.41 -30.46
CA ALA A 560 32.27 68.08 -30.18
C ALA A 560 30.91 67.95 -30.88
N THR A 561 30.70 66.87 -31.63
CA THR A 561 29.44 66.54 -32.30
C THR A 561 29.04 65.11 -31.99
N TRP A 562 27.75 64.86 -31.82
CA TRP A 562 27.19 63.54 -31.55
C TRP A 562 25.88 63.34 -32.30
N GLU A 563 25.50 62.09 -32.51
CA GLU A 563 24.22 61.78 -33.15
C GLU A 563 23.08 61.93 -32.14
N PRO A 564 21.90 62.42 -32.57
CA PRO A 564 20.71 62.50 -31.73
C PRO A 564 20.09 61.12 -31.40
N SER A 565 20.65 60.03 -31.92
CA SER A 565 20.13 58.66 -31.91
C SER A 565 20.27 57.94 -30.56
N ILE A 566 19.62 58.46 -29.52
CA ILE A 566 19.11 57.66 -28.40
C ILE A 566 17.59 57.83 -28.50
N LYS A 567 16.83 56.74 -28.61
CA LYS A 567 15.38 56.71 -28.94
C LYS A 567 14.67 58.02 -28.53
N LEU A 568 14.12 58.76 -29.51
CA LEU A 568 13.52 60.09 -29.30
C LEU A 568 12.65 60.12 -28.03
N GLY A 569 13.09 60.84 -27.00
CA GLY A 569 12.34 61.05 -25.75
C GLY A 569 12.82 60.29 -24.51
N GLN A 570 13.87 59.45 -24.57
CA GLN A 570 14.38 58.74 -23.38
C GLN A 570 15.44 59.50 -22.54
N HIS A 571 15.99 60.62 -23.04
CA HIS A 571 17.00 61.43 -22.35
C HIS A 571 16.58 62.90 -22.18
N GLU A 572 17.01 63.53 -21.09
CA GLU A 572 16.72 64.93 -20.76
C GLU A 572 17.81 65.87 -21.27
N GLY A 573 19.05 65.37 -21.41
CA GLY A 573 20.16 66.16 -21.91
C GLY A 573 21.48 65.39 -21.96
N PHE A 574 22.55 66.11 -22.23
CA PHE A 574 23.92 65.61 -22.23
C PHE A 574 24.80 66.35 -21.21
N LYS A 575 25.76 65.64 -20.63
CA LYS A 575 26.83 66.21 -19.80
C LYS A 575 28.14 66.06 -20.56
N LEU A 576 28.75 67.19 -20.93
CA LEU A 576 30.06 67.22 -21.59
C LEU A 576 31.14 67.66 -20.61
N TYR A 577 32.24 66.92 -20.60
CA TYR A 577 33.41 67.15 -19.77
C TYR A 577 34.65 67.19 -20.66
N TYR A 578 35.65 67.97 -20.28
CA TYR A 578 36.95 67.96 -20.97
C TYR A 578 38.10 68.24 -20.01
N ARG A 579 39.28 67.67 -20.29
CA ARG A 579 40.51 67.94 -19.54
C ARG A 579 41.74 67.84 -20.42
N LYS A 580 42.83 68.48 -20.01
CA LYS A 580 44.14 68.13 -20.55
C LYS A 580 44.49 66.73 -20.06
N VAL A 581 45.06 65.90 -20.93
CA VAL A 581 45.33 64.47 -20.60
C VAL A 581 46.21 64.31 -19.36
N HIS A 582 47.09 65.28 -19.06
CA HIS A 582 47.96 65.25 -17.88
C HIS A 582 47.30 65.75 -16.57
N LEU A 583 46.04 66.21 -16.62
CA LEU A 583 45.29 66.65 -15.44
C LEU A 583 44.35 65.54 -14.97
N SER A 584 44.18 65.39 -13.66
CA SER A 584 43.28 64.39 -13.08
C SER A 584 41.81 64.82 -13.10
N GLN A 585 41.52 66.11 -13.02
CA GLN A 585 40.16 66.64 -12.95
C GLN A 585 39.63 67.09 -14.32
N TYR A 586 38.35 66.83 -14.57
CA TYR A 586 37.63 67.38 -15.73
C TYR A 586 37.07 68.77 -15.44
N THR A 587 37.14 69.62 -16.45
CA THR A 587 36.31 70.83 -16.55
C THR A 587 34.92 70.43 -17.04
N GLY A 588 33.86 70.86 -16.35
CA GLY A 588 32.46 70.49 -16.61
C GLY A 588 31.72 70.01 -15.35
N PRO A 589 30.49 69.48 -15.49
CA PRO A 589 29.79 69.26 -16.74
C PRO A 589 29.28 70.55 -17.37
N VAL A 590 29.42 70.65 -18.70
CA VAL A 590 28.55 71.50 -19.50
C VAL A 590 27.23 70.75 -19.68
N LEU A 591 26.14 71.28 -19.11
CA LEU A 591 24.79 70.75 -19.27
C LEU A 591 24.22 71.23 -20.61
N LEU A 592 23.84 70.28 -21.46
CA LEU A 592 23.35 70.51 -22.80
C LEU A 592 21.94 69.93 -22.90
N ALA A 593 21.01 70.66 -23.52
CA ALA A 593 19.65 70.18 -23.71
C ALA A 593 19.60 68.96 -24.65
N SER A 594 18.55 68.14 -24.53
CA SER A 594 18.39 66.89 -25.29
C SER A 594 18.41 67.04 -26.81
N ASN A 595 18.10 68.23 -27.35
CA ASN A 595 18.09 68.55 -28.77
C ASN A 595 19.43 69.08 -29.31
N VAL A 596 20.42 69.31 -28.43
CA VAL A 596 21.74 69.78 -28.84
C VAL A 596 22.55 68.59 -29.36
N THR A 597 23.15 68.73 -30.53
CA THR A 597 24.00 67.69 -31.18
C THR A 597 25.44 68.13 -31.41
N ALA A 598 25.77 69.38 -31.05
CA ALA A 598 27.11 69.93 -31.18
C ALA A 598 27.41 70.96 -30.09
N TYR A 599 28.65 71.02 -29.63
CA TYR A 599 29.13 72.03 -28.69
C TYR A 599 30.57 72.43 -29.01
N ASN A 600 30.84 73.74 -29.01
CA ASN A 600 32.19 74.28 -29.23
C ASN A 600 32.87 74.49 -27.88
N ILE A 601 33.97 73.77 -27.66
CA ILE A 601 34.85 73.95 -26.52
C ILE A 601 35.92 74.96 -26.93
N THR A 602 35.92 76.14 -26.32
CA THR A 602 36.82 77.26 -26.63
C THR A 602 37.77 77.55 -25.45
N HIS A 603 38.69 78.50 -25.64
CA HIS A 603 39.69 78.88 -24.64
C HIS A 603 40.60 77.72 -24.21
N LEU A 604 40.91 76.84 -25.15
CA LEU A 604 41.85 75.74 -24.95
C LEU A 604 43.28 76.22 -25.22
N ASP A 605 44.24 75.70 -24.46
CA ASP A 605 45.65 75.94 -24.72
C ASP A 605 46.11 75.25 -26.01
N ALA A 606 46.80 76.01 -26.86
CA ALA A 606 47.43 75.50 -28.06
C ALA A 606 48.52 74.46 -27.75
N SER A 607 48.76 73.54 -28.69
CA SER A 607 49.79 72.49 -28.58
C SER A 607 49.57 71.47 -27.46
N MET A 608 48.34 71.38 -26.92
CA MET A 608 47.95 70.42 -25.87
C MET A 608 47.05 69.30 -26.40
N VAL A 609 47.00 68.17 -25.67
CA VAL A 609 46.07 67.07 -25.92
C VAL A 609 44.96 67.11 -24.88
N TYR A 610 43.72 67.09 -25.35
CA TYR A 610 42.52 67.07 -24.53
C TYR A 610 41.81 65.73 -24.64
N GLU A 611 41.27 65.29 -23.51
CA GLU A 611 40.30 64.22 -23.40
C GLU A 611 38.92 64.85 -23.23
N VAL A 612 37.98 64.49 -24.10
CA VAL A 612 36.58 64.94 -24.08
C VAL A 612 35.69 63.75 -23.78
N LYS A 613 34.82 63.89 -22.78
CA LYS A 613 33.89 62.87 -22.30
C LYS A 613 32.46 63.38 -22.42
N LEU A 614 31.59 62.59 -23.03
CA LEU A 614 30.17 62.89 -23.21
C LEU A 614 29.31 61.74 -22.68
N LEU A 615 28.28 62.05 -21.91
CA LEU A 615 27.23 61.10 -21.52
C LEU A 615 25.85 61.73 -21.64
N ALA A 616 24.82 60.91 -21.85
CA ALA A 616 23.42 61.32 -21.79
C ALA A 616 22.85 61.04 -20.39
N TYR A 617 21.89 61.83 -19.94
CA TYR A 617 21.24 61.64 -18.64
C TYR A 617 19.71 61.80 -18.75
N ASN A 618 18.99 61.21 -17.81
CA ASN A 618 17.55 61.37 -17.61
C ASN A 618 17.21 61.38 -16.10
N GLN A 619 15.93 61.49 -15.75
CA GLN A 619 15.42 61.37 -14.37
C GLN A 619 15.87 60.11 -13.60
N HIS A 620 16.33 59.06 -14.29
CA HIS A 620 16.80 57.82 -13.67
C HIS A 620 18.32 57.78 -13.45
N GLY A 621 19.09 58.71 -14.04
CA GLY A 621 20.52 58.87 -13.78
C GLY A 621 21.37 59.15 -15.01
N ASP A 622 22.68 59.04 -14.81
CA ASP A 622 23.70 59.24 -15.85
C ASP A 622 23.95 57.92 -16.59
N GLY A 623 23.82 57.97 -17.91
CA GLY A 623 24.19 56.85 -18.79
C GLY A 623 25.70 56.67 -18.90
N ASN A 624 26.11 55.60 -19.57
CA ASN A 624 27.52 55.35 -19.86
C ASN A 624 28.12 56.47 -20.75
N SER A 625 29.40 56.77 -20.55
CA SER A 625 30.08 57.88 -21.23
C SER A 625 30.96 57.44 -22.39
N THR A 626 30.93 58.18 -23.50
CA THR A 626 31.92 58.07 -24.59
C THR A 626 33.06 59.05 -24.39
N VAL A 627 34.28 58.58 -24.61
CA VAL A 627 35.52 59.38 -24.50
C VAL A 627 36.21 59.49 -25.85
N ARG A 628 36.78 60.66 -26.15
CA ARG A 628 37.62 60.94 -27.32
C ARG A 628 38.82 61.80 -26.95
N PHE A 629 39.94 61.57 -27.60
CA PHE A 629 41.14 62.39 -27.45
C PHE A 629 41.34 63.26 -28.69
N VAL A 630 41.79 64.49 -28.48
CA VAL A 630 42.06 65.46 -29.55
C VAL A 630 43.33 66.23 -29.26
N SER A 631 44.20 66.37 -30.27
CA SER A 631 45.41 67.19 -30.20
C SER A 631 45.16 68.51 -30.93
N LEU A 632 45.37 69.62 -30.22
CA LEU A 632 45.34 70.97 -30.78
C LEU A 632 46.74 71.32 -31.26
N ARG A 633 46.94 71.43 -32.57
CA ARG A 633 48.22 71.90 -33.15
C ARG A 633 48.08 73.36 -33.57
N GLU A 634 49.17 74.13 -33.50
CA GLU A 634 49.21 75.44 -34.14
C GLU A 634 49.00 75.29 -35.64
N THR A 635 47.97 75.95 -36.16
CA THR A 635 47.75 76.04 -37.60
C THR A 635 48.85 76.91 -38.19
N VAL A 636 49.88 76.28 -38.75
CA VAL A 636 50.79 76.94 -39.69
C VAL A 636 49.96 77.31 -40.93
N GLU A 637 49.76 78.60 -41.17
CA GLU A 637 49.26 79.10 -42.45
C GLU A 637 50.18 78.57 -43.57
N ARG A 638 49.67 77.61 -44.36
CA ARG A 638 50.34 77.19 -45.60
C ARG A 638 50.08 78.25 -46.67
N THR A 639 50.93 79.28 -46.71
CA THR A 639 51.25 79.96 -47.97
C THR A 639 51.84 78.95 -48.94
N GLY A 640 51.31 78.92 -50.17
CA GLY A 640 51.57 77.86 -51.13
C GLY A 640 53.03 77.67 -51.53
N LYS A 641 53.40 76.41 -51.78
CA LYS A 641 54.12 75.99 -52.99
C LYS A 641 54.22 74.45 -53.04
N THR A 642 53.82 73.96 -54.21
CA THR A 642 54.13 72.72 -54.92
C THR A 642 55.22 71.79 -54.36
N GLY A 643 54.93 70.49 -54.36
CA GLY A 643 55.93 69.42 -54.32
C GLY A 643 55.26 68.05 -54.36
N LEU A 644 55.17 67.47 -55.56
CA LEU A 644 54.88 66.05 -55.76
C LEU A 644 55.91 65.20 -55.01
N PHE A 645 55.48 64.14 -54.32
CA PHE A 645 56.12 62.81 -54.41
C PHE A 645 55.06 61.72 -54.19
N SER A 646 55.14 60.74 -55.08
CA SER A 646 54.35 59.53 -55.19
C SER A 646 55.04 58.35 -54.49
N VAL A 647 54.32 57.21 -54.48
CA VAL A 647 54.79 55.81 -54.30
C VAL A 647 54.87 55.36 -52.82
N VAL A 648 54.48 54.15 -52.38
CA VAL A 648 53.56 53.07 -52.81
C VAL A 648 53.65 51.97 -51.73
N VAL A 649 52.58 51.16 -51.59
CA VAL A 649 52.57 49.71 -51.25
C VAL A 649 52.61 49.18 -49.79
N ASN A 650 51.54 48.41 -49.52
CA ASN A 650 51.34 47.14 -48.81
C ASN A 650 51.49 46.99 -47.28
N GLY A 651 50.43 46.41 -46.71
CA GLY A 651 50.49 44.99 -46.28
C GLY A 651 50.32 44.70 -44.79
N ASN A 652 49.07 44.61 -44.33
CA ASN A 652 48.43 43.49 -43.61
C ASN A 652 47.14 43.95 -42.91
#